data_AF-A0A1V3ZYK7-F1
#
_entry.id   AF-A0A1V3ZYK7-F1
#
_cell.length_a   1.000
_cell.length_b   1.000
_cell.length_c   1.000
_cell.angle_alpha   90.00
_cell.angle_beta   90.00
_cell.angle_gamma   90.00
#
_symmetry.space_group_name_H-M   'P 1'
#
loop_
_entity.id
_entity.type
_entity.pdbx_description
1 polymer ?
#
loop_
_entity_poly.entity_id
_entity_poly.type
_entity_poly.pdbx_seq_one_letter_code
_entity_poly.pdbx_strand_id
1 'polypeptide(L)'
;WAEELDGVDEPTLLAPGAATAPAQADFRQVEVALPAAEARRLASRAAELGITVNTFVQGGWALLLGRLTGRQDVVFGATVSGRPAELHGVDTMVGMFINTLPVRVVLDPSATVAELLTTLQSHQAALLDHHHHGLADIQRATGLPALFDTLVVFESYPIDQSALSEAGGEAGITCTGIRPFAGTHYPLTVTADLTGHLKLALEYKPEVFDRAHVEEIAERYLHVLRALVAEPDRPVATVDVLTAGERDHLSRVLNDTAVPFTERTIPELFEQGVASTPDAEALVCGDVSLSYAELNARANRLAHWLISRGVGPETRVAVALPRSAELIVALLAVLKSGGAYLPLDLAYPTARIAHLLDDARPGLVLTNAEFAAGLPEFAEAAVLADPALAADVAGRPDRDPVDADRHAPLRPRNAAYVIYTSGSTGRPKGVVVAHAGVGNLAAWGVAELGAETFTRALATTSTTFDVSVFDTLVPLLVGGAVVLLDDALAVVEEEFVEASLLCVVPSALDAMADRARLDRVGTIVLAGEALPASLVRKVRETWPQVRMANFYGPTEATVYAAGCVDDGTGDGTLPIGTPLANCGSYVLDGRLGLAPQGVPGELYLAGAGLARGYLDRPGLSAERFVADPYGPPGTRMYRTGDLARWGDDGNLEYLGRADTQAKVRGFRVEPGEIESVLAAHPDVERAVVLARTGKDHGLTLVGYAVPAAHASELSADDLRRFAGERLPEYMVPAAIVAMDRLPLTPNGKLDRAALPAPEFTGSTYRAPRTAVEHTLAGLFADVLGVEHVGVDDDFFALGGHSLLVTKLISRIRTAFEVELRIRTVFESPTVAGLRGRLSLGDRARPVLSRRAETTGAVPVSFAQRRLWFMHRFEGPSATYNIPVALKLTGELDPAALAAAVRDVVARHESLRTLLVEDADGMPFQRVVPVGELDFDVPLSPAPSHEVPAALSAVMEHRFDLFTEIPIRATLFRHAPEEHVLALVVHHIAADGESMAPLARDLSTAYAARVEGREPGWDALPVQYTDYTLWQRELLGDEDDPHSTVARQSGYWLEELAGAPQPLPLPTDRPRPPSASRRGDGIEFDVDPELLAAVREVARRNEATVPMVLQAALAVLLSRLGCGD
;
A
#
# COMPACT_ATOMS: atom_id res chain seq x y z
N TRP A 1 18.62 -9.45 38.36
CA TRP A 1 18.20 -9.67 36.96
C TRP A 1 17.01 -8.82 36.55
N ALA A 2 15.83 -8.93 37.17
CA ALA A 2 14.69 -8.06 36.81
C ALA A 2 15.00 -6.56 37.00
N GLU A 3 15.64 -6.18 38.12
CA GLU A 3 16.12 -4.82 38.35
C GLU A 3 17.20 -4.37 37.35
N GLU A 4 18.21 -5.23 37.10
CA GLU A 4 19.29 -4.95 36.15
C GLU A 4 18.78 -4.71 34.71
N LEU A 5 17.72 -5.41 34.31
CA LEU A 5 17.12 -5.33 32.97
C LEU A 5 15.90 -4.40 32.93
N ASP A 6 15.63 -3.64 34.00
CA ASP A 6 14.50 -2.72 34.06
C ASP A 6 14.66 -1.60 33.01
N GLY A 7 13.59 -1.33 32.25
CA GLY A 7 13.61 -0.40 31.11
C GLY A 7 14.18 -0.96 29.80
N VAL A 8 14.62 -2.23 29.75
CA VAL A 8 14.87 -2.91 28.46
C VAL A 8 13.52 -3.32 27.85
N ASP A 9 13.05 -2.55 26.89
CA ASP A 9 11.76 -2.73 26.20
C ASP A 9 11.87 -3.47 24.86
N GLU A 10 13.08 -3.56 24.30
CA GLU A 10 13.36 -4.18 23.02
C GLU A 10 14.70 -4.92 23.02
N PRO A 11 14.85 -6.02 22.26
CA PRO A 11 16.12 -6.73 22.13
C PRO A 11 17.16 -5.94 21.34
N THR A 12 18.44 -6.20 21.61
CA THR A 12 19.55 -5.71 20.77
C THR A 12 19.89 -6.78 19.73
N LEU A 13 19.45 -6.58 18.49
CA LEU A 13 19.63 -7.53 17.41
C LEU A 13 20.51 -6.93 16.31
N LEU A 14 21.65 -7.56 16.04
CA LEU A 14 22.50 -7.23 14.88
C LEU A 14 21.92 -7.80 13.58
N ALA A 15 21.19 -8.91 13.67
CA ALA A 15 20.53 -9.61 12.56
C ALA A 15 19.06 -9.98 12.91
N PRO A 16 18.14 -9.00 12.98
CA PRO A 16 16.77 -9.22 13.45
C PRO A 16 15.94 -10.24 12.64
N GLY A 17 16.30 -10.50 11.37
CA GLY A 17 15.61 -11.47 10.50
C GLY A 17 16.06 -12.94 10.67
N ALA A 18 17.09 -13.21 11.46
CA ALA A 18 17.73 -14.54 11.53
C ALA A 18 17.04 -15.55 12.47
N ALA A 19 15.99 -15.15 13.19
CA ALA A 19 15.39 -15.95 14.28
C ALA A 19 14.70 -17.25 13.85
N THR A 20 14.54 -17.52 12.54
CA THR A 20 13.78 -18.66 11.99
C THR A 20 14.62 -19.78 11.36
N ALA A 21 15.96 -19.73 11.42
CA ALA A 21 16.82 -20.74 10.79
C ALA A 21 17.01 -22.02 11.67
N PRO A 22 17.00 -23.24 11.08
CA PRO A 22 17.14 -24.49 11.82
C PRO A 22 18.53 -24.69 12.47
N ALA A 23 18.57 -25.45 13.57
CA ALA A 23 19.69 -25.56 14.51
C ALA A 23 20.95 -26.32 14.02
N GLN A 24 21.06 -26.64 12.73
CA GLN A 24 22.26 -27.26 12.13
C GLN A 24 22.70 -26.42 10.92
N ALA A 25 23.44 -25.34 11.18
CA ALA A 25 24.08 -24.53 10.15
C ALA A 25 25.60 -24.67 10.24
N ASP A 26 26.28 -24.74 9.09
CA ASP A 26 27.73 -24.59 8.99
C ASP A 26 28.11 -23.19 9.44
N PHE A 27 29.04 -23.03 10.39
CA PHE A 27 29.57 -21.72 10.79
C PHE A 27 30.92 -21.45 10.11
N ARG A 28 31.23 -20.17 9.91
CA ARG A 28 32.53 -19.70 9.40
C ARG A 28 33.17 -18.78 10.41
N GLN A 29 34.48 -18.53 10.26
CA GLN A 29 35.26 -17.77 11.21
C GLN A 29 36.15 -16.74 10.51
N VAL A 30 36.21 -15.54 11.07
CA VAL A 30 37.19 -14.49 10.75
C VAL A 30 38.07 -14.29 11.99
N GLU A 31 39.38 -14.22 11.81
CA GLU A 31 40.33 -14.01 12.89
C GLU A 31 41.10 -12.70 12.69
N VAL A 32 41.15 -11.89 13.75
CA VAL A 32 41.96 -10.68 13.81
C VAL A 32 42.72 -10.63 15.13
N ALA A 33 43.83 -9.91 15.18
CA ALA A 33 44.66 -9.86 16.39
C ALA A 33 45.23 -8.46 16.65
N LEU A 34 45.26 -8.07 17.93
CA LEU A 34 46.09 -6.96 18.38
C LEU A 34 47.53 -7.49 18.58
N PRO A 35 48.54 -6.85 17.95
CA PRO A 35 49.93 -7.21 18.17
C PRO A 35 50.31 -7.19 19.65
N ALA A 36 51.31 -7.99 20.05
CA ALA A 36 51.74 -8.12 21.45
C ALA A 36 52.02 -6.79 22.16
N ALA A 37 52.51 -5.77 21.43
CA ALA A 37 52.72 -4.44 22.00
C ALA A 37 51.41 -3.72 22.37
N GLU A 38 50.38 -3.83 21.55
CA GLU A 38 49.05 -3.25 21.79
C GLU A 38 48.30 -4.03 22.88
N ALA A 39 48.37 -5.36 22.87
CA ALA A 39 47.79 -6.20 23.92
C ALA A 39 48.39 -5.88 25.30
N ARG A 40 49.71 -5.63 25.39
CA ARG A 40 50.36 -5.17 26.63
C ARG A 40 49.88 -3.79 27.07
N ARG A 41 49.65 -2.86 26.15
CA ARG A 41 49.10 -1.54 26.47
C ARG A 41 47.68 -1.65 27.02
N LEU A 42 46.86 -2.50 26.41
CA LEU A 42 45.51 -2.79 26.89
C LEU A 42 45.55 -3.38 28.31
N ALA A 43 46.41 -4.37 28.57
CA ALA A 43 46.58 -4.92 29.92
C ALA A 43 47.09 -3.90 30.95
N SER A 44 48.03 -3.03 30.57
CA SER A 44 48.50 -1.92 31.43
C SER A 44 47.35 -0.97 31.76
N ARG A 45 46.56 -0.59 30.75
CA ARG A 45 45.42 0.31 30.94
C ARG A 45 44.33 -0.31 31.81
N ALA A 46 44.06 -1.59 31.64
CA ALA A 46 43.14 -2.34 32.50
C ALA A 46 43.59 -2.30 33.96
N ALA A 47 44.90 -2.52 34.22
CA ALA A 47 45.46 -2.40 35.56
C ALA A 47 45.38 -0.97 36.13
N GLU A 48 45.65 0.06 35.31
CA GLU A 48 45.55 1.47 35.72
C GLU A 48 44.12 1.88 36.12
N LEU A 49 43.11 1.39 35.38
CA LEU A 49 41.70 1.66 35.65
C LEU A 49 41.09 0.71 36.69
N GLY A 50 41.82 -0.30 37.16
CA GLY A 50 41.33 -1.30 38.11
C GLY A 50 40.28 -2.24 37.55
N ILE A 51 40.32 -2.53 36.24
CA ILE A 51 39.35 -3.38 35.53
C ILE A 51 40.05 -4.56 34.85
N THR A 52 39.26 -5.49 34.31
CA THR A 52 39.78 -6.64 33.56
C THR A 52 39.98 -6.34 32.07
N VAL A 53 40.87 -7.07 31.41
CA VAL A 53 40.99 -7.04 29.92
C VAL A 53 39.67 -7.43 29.26
N ASN A 54 38.93 -8.38 29.85
CA ASN A 54 37.59 -8.73 29.41
C ASN A 54 36.62 -7.52 29.42
N THR A 55 36.75 -6.59 30.36
CA THR A 55 35.91 -5.37 30.38
C THR A 55 36.18 -4.47 29.17
N PHE A 56 37.43 -4.39 28.70
CA PHE A 56 37.74 -3.67 27.45
C PHE A 56 37.11 -4.35 26.23
N VAL A 57 37.18 -5.68 26.17
CA VAL A 57 36.54 -6.47 25.11
C VAL A 57 35.02 -6.21 25.13
N GLN A 58 34.37 -6.45 26.26
CA GLN A 58 32.93 -6.24 26.41
C GLN A 58 32.50 -4.78 26.16
N GLY A 59 33.23 -3.80 26.69
CA GLY A 59 32.92 -2.37 26.50
C GLY A 59 33.14 -1.89 25.07
N GLY A 60 34.18 -2.38 24.40
CA GLY A 60 34.41 -2.10 22.98
C GLY A 60 33.33 -2.72 22.09
N TRP A 61 32.90 -3.95 22.43
CA TRP A 61 31.79 -4.60 21.73
C TRP A 61 30.47 -3.86 21.92
N ALA A 62 30.19 -3.41 23.15
CA ALA A 62 29.00 -2.62 23.47
C ALA A 62 28.96 -1.31 22.66
N LEU A 63 30.08 -0.59 22.59
CA LEU A 63 30.20 0.64 21.80
C LEU A 63 29.97 0.39 20.31
N LEU A 64 30.59 -0.65 19.76
CA LEU A 64 30.41 -1.01 18.36
C LEU A 64 28.96 -1.41 18.07
N LEU A 65 28.37 -2.27 18.89
CA LEU A 65 26.96 -2.66 18.77
C LEU A 65 26.03 -1.45 18.85
N GLY A 66 26.26 -0.52 19.78
CA GLY A 66 25.45 0.68 19.90
C GLY A 66 25.48 1.52 18.63
N ARG A 67 26.62 1.59 17.95
CA ARG A 67 26.72 2.27 16.64
C ARG A 67 26.09 1.49 15.50
N LEU A 68 26.30 0.17 15.43
CA LEU A 68 25.74 -0.67 14.35
C LEU A 68 24.22 -0.85 14.46
N THR A 69 23.67 -0.78 15.67
CA THR A 69 22.22 -0.90 15.94
C THR A 69 21.53 0.45 16.13
N GLY A 70 22.28 1.55 16.19
CA GLY A 70 21.74 2.88 16.49
C GLY A 70 21.21 3.05 17.93
N ARG A 71 21.57 2.14 18.86
CA ARG A 71 21.08 2.12 20.24
C ARG A 71 22.08 2.71 21.23
N GLN A 72 21.55 3.36 22.26
CA GLN A 72 22.34 3.78 23.43
C GLN A 72 22.26 2.79 24.59
N ASP A 73 21.25 1.92 24.62
CA ASP A 73 21.12 0.84 25.60
C ASP A 73 21.21 -0.48 24.85
N VAL A 74 22.30 -1.21 25.07
CA VAL A 74 22.65 -2.43 24.35
C VAL A 74 22.76 -3.61 25.28
N VAL A 75 22.29 -4.77 24.83
CA VAL A 75 22.39 -6.04 25.53
C VAL A 75 23.06 -7.07 24.63
N PHE A 76 24.03 -7.82 25.15
CA PHE A 76 24.64 -8.95 24.45
C PHE A 76 24.90 -10.10 25.42
N GLY A 77 25.10 -11.32 24.92
CA GLY A 77 25.43 -12.45 25.76
C GLY A 77 26.89 -12.44 26.16
N ALA A 78 27.21 -12.93 27.37
CA ALA A 78 28.55 -13.35 27.72
C ALA A 78 28.56 -14.72 28.40
N THR A 79 29.62 -15.49 28.19
CA THR A 79 29.81 -16.75 28.92
C THR A 79 30.56 -16.52 30.23
N VAL A 80 30.11 -17.22 31.27
CA VAL A 80 30.77 -17.24 32.58
C VAL A 80 31.11 -18.69 32.97
N SER A 81 32.16 -18.88 33.76
CA SER A 81 32.61 -20.21 34.16
C SER A 81 31.56 -21.00 34.96
N GLY A 82 30.66 -20.29 35.66
CA GLY A 82 29.67 -20.83 36.60
C GLY A 82 30.27 -21.66 37.75
N ARG A 83 31.56 -21.43 38.05
CA ARG A 83 32.29 -22.07 39.15
C ARG A 83 32.41 -21.09 40.32
N PRO A 84 31.58 -21.21 41.37
CA PRO A 84 31.60 -20.27 42.50
C PRO A 84 32.89 -20.41 43.32
N ALA A 85 33.57 -19.29 43.59
CA ALA A 85 34.85 -19.27 44.31
C ALA A 85 34.77 -19.82 45.75
N GLU A 86 33.57 -19.79 46.35
CA GLU A 86 33.29 -20.32 47.69
C GLU A 86 33.37 -21.84 47.77
N LEU A 87 33.24 -22.54 46.63
CA LEU A 87 33.31 -23.99 46.57
C LEU A 87 34.77 -24.44 46.43
N HIS A 88 35.37 -24.85 47.55
CA HIS A 88 36.73 -25.37 47.56
C HIS A 88 36.92 -26.55 46.59
N GLY A 89 37.90 -26.44 45.70
CA GLY A 89 38.24 -27.47 44.70
C GLY A 89 37.40 -27.42 43.42
N VAL A 90 36.52 -26.42 43.26
CA VAL A 90 35.66 -26.28 42.07
C VAL A 90 36.45 -26.15 40.77
N ASP A 91 37.66 -25.61 40.80
CA ASP A 91 38.58 -25.49 39.67
C ASP A 91 39.04 -26.85 39.11
N THR A 92 39.01 -27.90 39.93
CA THR A 92 39.39 -29.27 39.54
C THR A 92 38.20 -30.19 39.24
N MET A 93 36.95 -29.71 39.41
CA MET A 93 35.74 -30.50 39.19
C MET A 93 35.40 -30.66 37.70
N VAL A 94 35.05 -31.87 37.27
CA VAL A 94 34.59 -32.15 35.91
C VAL A 94 33.06 -32.20 35.90
N GLY A 95 32.43 -31.36 35.08
CA GLY A 95 30.97 -31.24 34.99
C GLY A 95 30.54 -30.04 34.12
N MET A 96 29.23 -29.88 33.93
CA MET A 96 28.64 -28.74 33.20
C MET A 96 28.46 -27.56 34.17
N PHE A 97 29.31 -26.55 34.03
CA PHE A 97 29.27 -25.34 34.86
C PHE A 97 29.06 -24.06 34.04
N ILE A 98 29.48 -24.04 32.78
CA ILE A 98 29.39 -22.84 31.94
C ILE A 98 27.95 -22.37 31.82
N ASN A 99 27.75 -21.05 31.92
CA ASN A 99 26.45 -20.41 31.77
C ASN A 99 26.56 -19.21 30.83
N THR A 100 25.46 -18.86 30.18
CA THR A 100 25.35 -17.69 29.31
C THR A 100 24.43 -16.67 29.97
N LEU A 101 24.91 -15.44 30.13
CA LEU A 101 24.22 -14.38 30.85
C LEU A 101 24.15 -13.11 29.99
N PRO A 102 23.08 -12.30 30.11
CA PRO A 102 23.03 -11.00 29.46
C PRO A 102 24.00 -10.01 30.12
N VAL A 103 24.66 -9.20 29.30
CA VAL A 103 25.42 -8.03 29.69
C VAL A 103 24.71 -6.82 29.10
N ARG A 104 24.20 -5.93 29.96
CA ARG A 104 23.57 -4.67 29.57
C ARG A 104 24.57 -3.54 29.73
N VAL A 105 24.62 -2.64 28.76
CA VAL A 105 25.49 -1.45 28.79
C VAL A 105 24.70 -0.25 28.29
N VAL A 106 24.61 0.79 29.14
CA VAL A 106 24.04 2.09 28.79
C VAL A 106 25.17 3.03 28.38
N LEU A 107 25.17 3.45 27.12
CA LEU A 107 26.14 4.32 26.49
C LEU A 107 25.75 5.78 26.71
N ASP A 108 26.10 6.36 27.86
CA ASP A 108 25.98 7.80 28.10
C ASP A 108 26.96 8.56 27.17
N PRO A 109 26.46 9.40 26.23
CA PRO A 109 27.32 10.11 25.29
C PRO A 109 28.30 11.09 25.95
N SER A 110 27.96 11.59 27.14
CA SER A 110 28.73 12.58 27.89
C SER A 110 29.78 11.96 28.82
N ALA A 111 29.57 10.71 29.22
CA ALA A 111 30.51 9.96 30.05
C ALA A 111 31.82 9.73 29.30
N THR A 112 32.91 9.69 30.05
CA THR A 112 34.22 9.29 29.54
C THR A 112 34.28 7.79 29.29
N VAL A 113 35.19 7.36 28.42
CA VAL A 113 35.46 5.93 28.20
C VAL A 113 35.83 5.22 29.51
N ALA A 114 36.61 5.86 30.37
CA ALA A 114 36.98 5.32 31.68
C ALA A 114 35.75 5.09 32.58
N GLU A 115 34.82 6.05 32.64
CA GLU A 115 33.58 5.93 33.41
C GLU A 115 32.69 4.80 32.88
N LEU A 116 32.56 4.67 31.56
CA LEU A 116 31.82 3.56 30.94
C LEU A 116 32.39 2.20 31.36
N LEU A 117 33.70 2.01 31.23
CA LEU A 117 34.36 0.73 31.50
C LEU A 117 34.35 0.38 33.01
N THR A 118 34.58 1.36 33.88
CA THR A 118 34.56 1.15 35.33
C THR A 118 33.15 0.85 35.85
N THR A 119 32.12 1.49 35.27
CA THR A 119 30.72 1.18 35.54
C THR A 119 30.37 -0.24 35.11
N LEU A 120 30.77 -0.63 33.89
CA LEU A 120 30.58 -2.00 33.39
C LEU A 120 31.22 -3.04 34.31
N GLN A 121 32.49 -2.84 34.72
CA GLN A 121 33.18 -3.73 35.65
C GLN A 121 32.47 -3.83 37.00
N SER A 122 31.94 -2.71 37.50
CA SER A 122 31.24 -2.65 38.79
C SER A 122 29.90 -3.40 38.74
N HIS A 123 29.13 -3.23 37.66
CA HIS A 123 27.88 -3.95 37.45
C HIS A 123 28.12 -5.46 37.30
N GLN A 124 29.11 -5.87 36.51
CA GLN A 124 29.47 -7.28 36.36
C GLN A 124 29.90 -7.91 37.70
N ALA A 125 30.64 -7.17 38.53
CA ALA A 125 31.03 -7.65 39.85
C ALA A 125 29.83 -7.82 40.80
N ALA A 126 28.86 -6.90 40.76
CA ALA A 126 27.64 -7.00 41.56
C ALA A 126 26.74 -8.19 41.18
N LEU A 127 26.84 -8.66 39.93
CA LEU A 127 26.03 -9.77 39.42
C LEU A 127 26.61 -11.17 39.69
N LEU A 128 27.85 -11.27 40.21
CA LEU A 128 28.55 -12.55 40.42
C LEU A 128 27.74 -13.57 41.22
N ASP A 129 27.09 -13.13 42.31
CA ASP A 129 26.26 -13.99 43.18
C ASP A 129 24.98 -14.49 42.48
N HIS A 130 24.61 -13.87 41.35
CA HIS A 130 23.41 -14.15 40.56
C HIS A 130 23.71 -14.95 39.28
N HIS A 131 24.95 -15.35 39.03
CA HIS A 131 25.37 -16.09 37.84
C HIS A 131 24.80 -17.52 37.74
N HIS A 132 24.18 -18.03 38.80
CA HIS A 132 23.59 -19.36 38.83
C HIS A 132 22.20 -19.45 38.16
N HIS A 133 21.57 -18.32 37.81
CA HIS A 133 20.31 -18.30 37.07
C HIS A 133 20.53 -18.58 35.58
N GLY A 134 19.68 -19.42 34.99
CA GLY A 134 19.74 -19.72 33.55
C GLY A 134 19.16 -18.59 32.69
N LEU A 135 19.70 -18.41 31.48
CA LEU A 135 19.24 -17.38 30.54
C LEU A 135 17.73 -17.41 30.28
N ALA A 136 17.13 -18.60 30.17
CA ALA A 136 15.69 -18.75 29.92
C ALA A 136 14.82 -18.18 31.05
N ASP A 137 15.28 -18.26 32.30
CA ASP A 137 14.56 -17.69 33.44
C ASP A 137 14.74 -16.16 33.50
N ILE A 138 15.93 -15.68 33.13
CA ILE A 138 16.22 -14.24 33.01
C ILE A 138 15.37 -13.60 31.91
N GLN A 139 15.28 -14.23 30.73
CA GLN A 139 14.43 -13.80 29.62
C GLN A 139 12.95 -13.79 30.00
N ARG A 140 12.47 -14.81 30.72
CA ARG A 140 11.08 -14.87 31.18
C ARG A 140 10.74 -13.69 32.11
N ALA A 141 11.71 -13.22 32.89
CA ALA A 141 11.52 -12.10 33.80
C ALA A 141 11.39 -10.73 33.09
N THR A 142 11.90 -10.58 31.86
CA THR A 142 11.76 -9.34 31.08
C THR A 142 10.50 -9.31 30.21
N GLY A 143 9.89 -10.47 29.94
CA GLY A 143 8.72 -10.58 29.06
C GLY A 143 9.03 -10.46 27.57
N LEU A 144 10.32 -10.39 27.20
CA LEU A 144 10.76 -10.31 25.81
C LEU A 144 11.01 -11.71 25.22
N PRO A 145 10.71 -11.93 23.92
CA PRO A 145 10.95 -13.22 23.26
C PRO A 145 12.44 -13.53 23.07
N ALA A 146 13.29 -12.50 23.01
CA ALA A 146 14.75 -12.57 22.97
C ALA A 146 15.32 -11.32 23.64
N LEU A 147 16.59 -11.37 24.06
CA LEU A 147 17.32 -10.20 24.59
C LEU A 147 18.41 -9.71 23.63
N PHE A 148 19.08 -10.65 22.97
CA PHE A 148 20.23 -10.40 22.11
C PHE A 148 20.44 -11.54 21.12
N ASP A 149 21.20 -11.28 20.06
CA ASP A 149 21.62 -12.26 19.05
C ASP A 149 23.15 -12.34 18.84
N THR A 150 23.92 -11.68 19.71
CA THR A 150 25.39 -11.76 19.70
C THR A 150 25.92 -12.22 21.05
N LEU A 151 27.07 -12.91 21.03
CA LEU A 151 27.73 -13.47 22.20
C LEU A 151 29.20 -13.05 22.25
N VAL A 152 29.70 -12.66 23.42
CA VAL A 152 31.13 -12.40 23.67
C VAL A 152 31.66 -13.44 24.65
N VAL A 153 32.68 -14.19 24.23
CA VAL A 153 33.35 -15.22 25.00
C VAL A 153 34.77 -14.76 25.28
N PHE A 154 35.19 -14.75 26.55
CA PHE A 154 36.58 -14.51 26.93
C PHE A 154 37.20 -15.79 27.48
N GLU A 155 38.10 -16.41 26.73
CA GLU A 155 38.73 -17.67 27.13
C GLU A 155 39.74 -17.43 28.25
N SER A 156 39.34 -17.77 29.48
CA SER A 156 40.19 -17.59 30.67
C SER A 156 41.18 -18.75 30.90
N TYR A 157 41.01 -19.87 30.18
CA TYR A 157 41.87 -21.05 30.21
C TYR A 157 42.07 -21.60 28.79
N PRO A 158 42.86 -20.92 27.95
CA PRO A 158 43.20 -21.45 26.65
C PRO A 158 43.88 -22.81 26.85
N ILE A 159 43.50 -23.81 26.05
CA ILE A 159 44.16 -25.11 26.05
C ILE A 159 45.61 -24.89 25.64
N ASP A 160 46.52 -24.91 26.62
CA ASP A 160 47.93 -24.75 26.36
C ASP A 160 48.45 -25.97 25.60
N GLN A 161 48.55 -25.82 24.28
CA GLN A 161 49.04 -26.87 23.37
C GLN A 161 50.46 -27.28 23.74
N SER A 162 51.27 -26.40 24.34
CA SER A 162 52.62 -26.71 24.80
C SER A 162 52.61 -27.62 26.03
N ALA A 163 51.70 -27.39 26.98
CA ALA A 163 51.51 -28.27 28.15
C ALA A 163 51.00 -29.67 27.77
N LEU A 164 50.12 -29.79 26.77
CA LEU A 164 49.61 -31.09 26.26
C LEU A 164 50.63 -31.84 25.40
N SER A 165 51.54 -31.14 24.72
CA SER A 165 52.63 -31.77 23.97
C SER A 165 53.82 -32.14 24.87
N GLU A 166 54.09 -31.40 25.95
CA GLU A 166 55.06 -31.76 26.99
C GLU A 166 54.59 -32.96 27.83
N ALA A 167 53.30 -33.02 28.21
CA ALA A 167 52.73 -34.19 28.90
C ALA A 167 52.77 -35.48 28.06
N GLY A 168 52.78 -35.34 26.73
CA GLY A 168 52.96 -36.44 25.77
C GLY A 168 54.39 -37.02 25.74
N GLY A 169 55.40 -36.24 26.15
CA GLY A 169 56.81 -36.63 26.15
C GLY A 169 57.15 -37.73 27.16
N GLU A 170 56.43 -37.81 28.29
CA GLU A 170 56.61 -38.88 29.29
C GLU A 170 55.81 -40.15 28.96
N ALA A 171 54.76 -40.05 28.13
CA ALA A 171 53.86 -41.15 27.76
C ALA A 171 54.09 -41.71 26.34
N GLY A 172 55.01 -41.16 25.56
CA GLY A 172 55.33 -41.61 24.20
C GLY A 172 54.27 -41.25 23.15
N ILE A 173 53.42 -40.25 23.40
CA ILE A 173 52.35 -39.79 22.50
C ILE A 173 52.61 -38.33 22.12
N THR A 174 52.79 -38.03 20.83
CA THR A 174 52.91 -36.64 20.36
C THR A 174 51.57 -36.16 19.83
N CYS A 175 50.97 -35.16 20.49
CA CYS A 175 49.81 -34.46 19.94
C CYS A 175 50.27 -33.50 18.83
N THR A 176 49.85 -33.74 17.59
CA THR A 176 50.24 -32.93 16.41
C THR A 176 49.35 -31.71 16.18
N GLY A 177 48.26 -31.59 16.94
CA GLY A 177 47.35 -30.45 16.91
C GLY A 177 46.00 -30.77 17.55
N ILE A 178 45.37 -29.75 18.13
CA ILE A 178 44.01 -29.81 18.67
C ILE A 178 43.20 -28.74 17.95
N ARG A 179 42.07 -29.15 17.37
CA ARG A 179 41.08 -28.23 16.78
C ARG A 179 39.79 -28.37 17.58
N PRO A 180 39.53 -27.50 18.57
CA PRO A 180 38.24 -27.49 19.23
C PRO A 180 37.16 -27.11 18.20
N PHE A 181 36.06 -27.84 18.20
CA PHE A 181 34.85 -27.48 17.45
C PHE A 181 33.78 -27.11 18.46
N ALA A 182 33.47 -25.82 18.58
CA ALA A 182 32.30 -25.32 19.27
C ALA A 182 31.35 -24.75 18.22
N GLY A 183 30.09 -25.19 18.20
CA GLY A 183 29.09 -24.61 17.32
C GLY A 183 28.52 -23.34 17.94
N THR A 184 28.41 -22.25 17.18
CA THR A 184 27.69 -21.04 17.61
C THR A 184 26.18 -21.21 17.41
N HIS A 185 25.40 -20.94 18.46
CA HIS A 185 23.93 -20.86 18.36
C HIS A 185 23.44 -19.49 17.90
N TYR A 186 24.29 -18.47 18.03
CA TYR A 186 24.02 -17.07 17.71
C TYR A 186 24.52 -16.72 16.31
N PRO A 187 23.84 -15.79 15.59
CA PRO A 187 24.32 -15.24 14.31
C PRO A 187 25.79 -14.83 14.29
N LEU A 188 26.28 -14.21 15.39
CA LEU A 188 27.66 -13.79 15.53
C LEU A 188 28.16 -13.99 16.97
N THR A 189 29.27 -14.70 17.13
CA THR A 189 29.96 -14.90 18.41
C THR A 189 31.40 -14.38 18.31
N VAL A 190 31.81 -13.57 19.27
CA VAL A 190 33.16 -13.01 19.39
C VAL A 190 33.90 -13.75 20.49
N THR A 191 34.92 -14.51 20.14
CA THR A 191 35.79 -15.20 21.10
C THR A 191 37.12 -14.48 21.21
N ALA A 192 37.49 -14.08 22.42
CA ALA A 192 38.73 -13.42 22.74
C ALA A 192 39.67 -14.35 23.52
N ASP A 193 40.89 -14.52 23.00
CA ASP A 193 41.98 -15.26 23.65
C ASP A 193 43.19 -14.33 23.88
N LEU A 194 43.77 -14.38 25.09
CA LEU A 194 44.91 -13.58 25.49
C LEU A 194 46.14 -14.47 25.77
N THR A 195 46.76 -14.99 24.70
CA THR A 195 47.98 -15.82 24.74
C THR A 195 49.18 -15.06 24.15
N GLY A 196 49.74 -14.12 24.91
CA GLY A 196 50.87 -13.26 24.50
C GLY A 196 50.50 -12.15 23.50
N HIS A 197 49.37 -12.28 22.81
CA HIS A 197 48.67 -11.29 21.99
C HIS A 197 47.16 -11.44 22.25
N LEU A 198 46.35 -10.42 21.91
CA LEU A 198 44.89 -10.55 21.99
C LEU A 198 44.38 -11.00 20.61
N LYS A 199 43.95 -12.24 20.51
CA LYS A 199 43.31 -12.81 19.33
C LYS A 199 41.79 -12.71 19.48
N LEU A 200 41.12 -12.22 18.45
CA LEU A 200 39.67 -12.16 18.35
C LEU A 200 39.21 -13.04 17.19
N ALA A 201 38.35 -14.00 17.48
CA ALA A 201 37.72 -14.89 16.53
C ALA A 201 36.23 -14.55 16.44
N LEU A 202 35.79 -14.11 15.27
CA LEU A 202 34.38 -13.85 14.99
C LEU A 202 33.80 -15.05 14.24
N GLU A 203 33.04 -15.86 14.96
CA GLU A 203 32.31 -17.01 14.43
C GLU A 203 30.93 -16.56 14.00
N TYR A 204 30.55 -16.83 12.75
CA TYR A 204 29.32 -16.32 12.16
C TYR A 204 28.60 -17.36 11.33
N LYS A 205 27.29 -17.15 11.19
CA LYS A 205 26.40 -17.92 10.31
C LYS A 205 26.45 -17.36 8.88
N PRO A 206 27.00 -18.08 7.88
CA PRO A 206 27.13 -17.59 6.50
C PRO A 206 25.79 -17.40 5.78
N GLU A 207 24.70 -17.97 6.30
CA GLU A 207 23.33 -17.70 5.85
C GLU A 207 22.79 -16.34 6.36
N VAL A 208 23.47 -15.71 7.31
CA VAL A 208 23.10 -14.41 7.89
C VAL A 208 24.09 -13.32 7.50
N PHE A 209 25.39 -13.62 7.54
CA PHE A 209 26.45 -12.66 7.26
C PHE A 209 27.38 -13.14 6.15
N ASP A 210 27.71 -12.24 5.24
CA ASP A 210 28.81 -12.44 4.32
C ASP A 210 30.15 -12.23 5.00
N ARG A 211 31.18 -12.92 4.49
CA ARG A 211 32.53 -12.87 5.06
C ARG A 211 33.09 -11.44 5.11
N ALA A 212 32.89 -10.67 4.04
CA ALA A 212 33.37 -9.29 3.95
C ALA A 212 32.78 -8.40 5.06
N HIS A 213 31.47 -8.53 5.30
CA HIS A 213 30.80 -7.77 6.36
C HIS A 213 31.36 -8.09 7.76
N VAL A 214 31.66 -9.37 8.04
CA VAL A 214 32.27 -9.77 9.32
C VAL A 214 33.72 -9.30 9.43
N GLU A 215 34.48 -9.30 8.33
CA GLU A 215 35.83 -8.72 8.28
C GLU A 215 35.79 -7.22 8.62
N GLU A 216 34.83 -6.46 8.09
CA GLU A 216 34.64 -5.05 8.45
C GLU A 216 34.26 -4.87 9.93
N ILE A 217 33.33 -5.67 10.46
CA ILE A 217 32.98 -5.64 11.89
C ILE A 217 34.23 -5.89 12.75
N ALA A 218 35.07 -6.86 12.36
CA ALA A 218 36.30 -7.17 13.06
C ALA A 218 37.31 -6.02 13.02
N GLU A 219 37.45 -5.34 11.88
CA GLU A 219 38.32 -4.17 11.71
C GLU A 219 37.83 -2.98 12.53
N ARG A 220 36.52 -2.67 12.49
CA ARG A 220 35.89 -1.64 13.32
C ARG A 220 36.08 -1.94 14.80
N TYR A 221 35.95 -3.20 15.20
CA TYR A 221 36.14 -3.60 16.59
C TYR A 221 37.58 -3.41 17.07
N LEU A 222 38.57 -3.77 16.25
CA LEU A 222 39.97 -3.46 16.55
C LEU A 222 40.24 -1.95 16.62
N HIS A 223 39.62 -1.16 15.73
CA HIS A 223 39.71 0.30 15.77
C HIS A 223 39.18 0.86 17.09
N VAL A 224 37.99 0.42 17.52
CA VAL A 224 37.39 0.80 18.80
C VAL A 224 38.31 0.44 19.96
N LEU A 225 38.79 -0.80 20.04
CA LEU A 225 39.68 -1.23 21.13
C LEU A 225 40.94 -0.37 21.23
N ARG A 226 41.54 0.02 20.09
CA ARG A 226 42.70 0.93 20.07
C ARG A 226 42.32 2.32 20.58
N ALA A 227 41.15 2.84 20.20
CA ALA A 227 40.67 4.14 20.66
C ALA A 227 40.44 4.16 22.18
N LEU A 228 39.82 3.11 22.74
CA LEU A 228 39.57 3.01 24.18
C LEU A 228 40.87 2.97 25.01
N VAL A 229 41.91 2.32 24.48
CA VAL A 229 43.21 2.24 25.17
C VAL A 229 43.98 3.57 25.11
N ALA A 230 43.88 4.27 23.98
CA ALA A 230 44.61 5.50 23.73
C ALA A 230 44.05 6.69 24.51
N GLU A 231 42.72 6.82 24.59
CA GLU A 231 42.05 8.05 25.04
C GLU A 231 40.92 7.78 26.06
N PRO A 232 41.25 7.25 27.26
CA PRO A 232 40.24 6.87 28.25
C PRO A 232 39.42 8.05 28.81
N ASP A 233 39.97 9.28 28.76
CA ASP A 233 39.31 10.49 29.26
C ASP A 233 38.41 11.17 28.22
N ARG A 234 38.35 10.64 26.98
CA ARG A 234 37.47 11.20 25.95
C ARG A 234 36.01 10.83 26.21
N PRO A 235 35.06 11.72 25.88
CA PRO A 235 33.65 11.39 25.89
C PRO A 235 33.35 10.24 24.91
N VAL A 236 32.52 9.30 25.35
CA VAL A 236 32.06 8.14 24.56
C VAL A 236 31.51 8.57 23.20
N ALA A 237 30.77 9.70 23.15
CA ALA A 237 30.23 10.25 21.92
C ALA A 237 31.26 10.54 20.81
N THR A 238 32.52 10.79 21.19
CA THR A 238 33.60 11.17 20.28
C THR A 238 34.46 9.99 19.83
N VAL A 239 34.21 8.80 20.40
CA VAL A 239 34.85 7.57 19.94
C VAL A 239 34.27 7.22 18.58
N ASP A 240 35.13 7.27 17.58
CA ASP A 240 34.82 6.91 16.23
C ASP A 240 34.86 5.39 16.05
N VAL A 241 33.88 4.87 15.31
CA VAL A 241 33.82 3.45 14.95
C VAL A 241 34.20 3.23 13.49
N LEU A 242 34.21 4.29 12.69
CA LEU A 242 34.60 4.24 11.28
C LEU A 242 36.12 4.29 11.18
N THR A 243 36.67 3.47 10.31
CA THR A 243 38.05 3.64 9.89
C THR A 243 38.21 4.94 9.09
N ALA A 244 39.45 5.43 8.97
CA ALA A 244 39.74 6.64 8.20
C ALA A 244 39.33 6.50 6.71
N GLY A 245 39.46 5.30 6.15
CA GLY A 245 39.05 5.00 4.76
C GLY A 245 37.54 5.04 4.59
N GLU A 246 36.78 4.43 5.51
CA GLU A 246 35.31 4.46 5.47
C GLU A 246 34.75 5.87 5.64
N ARG A 247 35.32 6.67 6.55
CA ARG A 247 34.92 8.08 6.70
C ARG A 247 35.11 8.85 5.39
N ASP A 248 36.28 8.72 4.75
CA ASP A 248 36.56 9.40 3.49
C ASP A 248 35.62 8.92 2.38
N HIS A 249 35.34 7.61 2.34
CA HIS A 249 34.39 7.03 1.41
C HIS A 249 32.97 7.62 1.55
N LEU A 250 32.42 7.61 2.77
CA LEU A 250 31.06 8.07 3.06
C LEU A 250 30.90 9.60 2.93
N SER A 251 31.92 10.37 3.33
CA SER A 251 31.84 11.84 3.30
C SER A 251 32.26 12.48 1.97
N ARG A 252 33.17 11.85 1.21
CA ARG A 252 33.72 12.43 -0.01
C ARG A 252 33.49 11.58 -1.23
N VAL A 253 33.84 10.29 -1.22
CA VAL A 253 33.79 9.46 -2.43
C VAL A 253 32.35 9.29 -2.93
N LEU A 254 31.41 8.95 -2.04
CA LEU A 254 29.99 8.84 -2.40
C LEU A 254 29.32 10.20 -2.70
N ASN A 255 30.04 11.29 -2.43
CA ASN A 255 29.58 12.67 -2.57
C ASN A 255 30.43 13.47 -3.57
N ASP A 256 31.26 12.82 -4.39
CA ASP A 256 32.10 13.47 -5.40
C ASP A 256 31.29 13.76 -6.67
N THR A 257 30.30 14.62 -6.53
CA THR A 257 29.29 14.93 -7.55
C THR A 257 29.54 16.28 -8.22
N ALA A 258 30.66 16.93 -7.90
CA ALA A 258 30.99 18.26 -8.37
C ALA A 258 31.25 18.26 -9.87
N VAL A 259 30.41 18.98 -10.62
CA VAL A 259 30.59 19.19 -12.06
C VAL A 259 30.60 20.69 -12.38
N PRO A 260 31.50 21.15 -13.26
CA PRO A 260 31.54 22.56 -13.65
C PRO A 260 30.18 23.04 -14.17
N PHE A 261 29.59 24.00 -13.46
CA PHE A 261 28.28 24.55 -13.77
C PHE A 261 28.34 26.08 -13.74
N THR A 262 27.83 26.71 -14.80
CA THR A 262 27.64 28.17 -14.83
C THR A 262 26.24 28.47 -14.33
N GLU A 263 26.13 29.11 -13.16
CA GLU A 263 24.84 29.56 -12.64
C GLU A 263 24.16 30.50 -13.65
N ARG A 264 22.99 30.11 -14.15
CA ARG A 264 22.14 30.92 -15.03
C ARG A 264 20.73 31.03 -14.46
N THR A 265 20.01 32.03 -14.93
CA THR A 265 18.60 32.22 -14.63
C THR A 265 17.74 31.38 -15.57
N ILE A 266 16.53 31.04 -15.12
CA ILE A 266 15.56 30.28 -15.93
C ILE A 266 15.22 31.04 -17.23
N PRO A 267 14.96 32.37 -17.21
CA PRO A 267 14.78 33.14 -18.44
C PRO A 267 15.95 33.03 -19.43
N GLU A 268 17.21 33.14 -18.96
CA GLU A 268 18.38 33.05 -19.85
C GLU A 268 18.47 31.68 -20.55
N LEU A 269 18.15 30.58 -19.84
CA LEU A 269 18.16 29.24 -20.42
C LEU A 269 17.05 29.07 -21.46
N PHE A 270 15.83 29.54 -21.15
CA PHE A 270 14.71 29.51 -22.08
C PHE A 270 14.98 30.36 -23.34
N GLU A 271 15.48 31.58 -23.16
CA GLU A 271 15.79 32.52 -24.25
C GLU A 271 16.90 32.00 -25.17
N GLN A 272 17.86 31.25 -24.62
CA GLN A 272 18.86 30.54 -25.42
C GLN A 272 18.19 29.50 -26.34
N GLY A 273 17.21 28.75 -25.84
CA GLY A 273 16.40 27.81 -26.63
C GLY A 273 15.59 28.51 -27.73
N VAL A 274 14.98 29.65 -27.40
CA VAL A 274 14.25 30.48 -28.39
C VAL A 274 15.17 30.95 -29.52
N ALA A 275 16.39 31.38 -29.19
CA ALA A 275 17.35 31.83 -30.19
C ALA A 275 17.88 30.68 -31.08
N SER A 276 17.99 29.47 -30.55
CA SER A 276 18.48 28.30 -31.31
C SER A 276 17.43 27.65 -32.20
N THR A 277 16.18 27.58 -31.74
CA THR A 277 15.10 26.82 -32.38
C THR A 277 13.76 27.56 -32.32
N PRO A 278 13.65 28.77 -32.93
CA PRO A 278 12.49 29.64 -32.76
C PRO A 278 11.18 29.02 -33.29
N ASP A 279 11.25 28.25 -34.36
CA ASP A 279 10.08 27.65 -35.04
C ASP A 279 9.73 26.25 -34.51
N ALA A 280 10.51 25.71 -33.55
CA ALA A 280 10.22 24.40 -32.96
C ALA A 280 9.00 24.48 -32.02
N GLU A 281 8.21 23.41 -31.97
CA GLU A 281 7.09 23.26 -31.03
C GLU A 281 7.62 23.30 -29.59
N ALA A 282 7.07 24.21 -28.77
CA ALA A 282 7.45 24.37 -27.38
C ALA A 282 6.35 23.88 -26.43
N LEU A 283 5.09 24.16 -26.75
CA LEU A 283 3.95 23.87 -25.88
C LEU A 283 2.75 23.38 -26.70
N VAL A 284 2.15 22.28 -26.26
CA VAL A 284 0.88 21.73 -26.76
C VAL A 284 -0.12 21.64 -25.61
N CYS A 285 -1.33 22.14 -25.81
CA CYS A 285 -2.42 22.08 -24.85
C CYS A 285 -3.75 21.97 -25.61
N GLY A 286 -4.33 20.77 -25.66
CA GLY A 286 -5.47 20.47 -26.54
C GLY A 286 -5.15 20.82 -28.00
N ASP A 287 -6.03 21.59 -28.65
CA ASP A 287 -5.85 22.04 -30.04
C ASP A 287 -4.82 23.19 -30.21
N VAL A 288 -4.28 23.72 -29.11
CA VAL A 288 -3.32 24.84 -29.15
C VAL A 288 -1.89 24.29 -29.16
N SER A 289 -1.14 24.57 -30.23
CA SER A 289 0.32 24.37 -30.30
C SER A 289 1.00 25.72 -30.50
N LEU A 290 2.06 25.98 -29.71
CA LEU A 290 2.87 27.20 -29.77
C LEU A 290 4.33 26.86 -30.03
N SER A 291 4.96 27.61 -30.94
CA SER A 291 6.40 27.56 -31.13
C SER A 291 7.15 28.28 -29.99
N TYR A 292 8.46 28.05 -29.90
CA TYR A 292 9.33 28.80 -28.98
C TYR A 292 9.22 30.31 -29.18
N ALA A 293 9.19 30.80 -30.43
CA ALA A 293 9.06 32.22 -30.73
C ALA A 293 7.70 32.79 -30.30
N GLU A 294 6.62 32.05 -30.53
CA GLU A 294 5.26 32.47 -30.15
C GLU A 294 5.07 32.49 -28.62
N LEU A 295 5.52 31.42 -27.94
CA LEU A 295 5.49 31.33 -26.48
C LEU A 295 6.32 32.45 -25.85
N ASN A 296 7.53 32.70 -26.38
CA ASN A 296 8.40 33.77 -25.89
C ASN A 296 7.78 35.15 -26.08
N ALA A 297 7.22 35.44 -27.26
CA ALA A 297 6.58 36.72 -27.55
C ALA A 297 5.39 37.00 -26.62
N ARG A 298 4.55 35.99 -26.36
CA ARG A 298 3.43 36.11 -25.41
C ARG A 298 3.93 36.34 -23.98
N ALA A 299 4.91 35.56 -23.53
CA ALA A 299 5.50 35.70 -22.20
C ALA A 299 6.19 37.06 -22.01
N ASN A 300 6.89 37.57 -23.03
CA ASN A 300 7.55 38.87 -23.01
C ASN A 300 6.56 40.03 -22.86
N ARG A 301 5.47 40.02 -23.62
CA ARG A 301 4.42 41.04 -23.52
C ARG A 301 3.85 41.12 -22.10
N LEU A 302 3.53 39.96 -21.53
CA LEU A 302 3.04 39.88 -20.15
C LEU A 302 4.13 40.25 -19.13
N ALA A 303 5.39 39.89 -19.35
CA ALA A 303 6.51 40.26 -18.48
C ALA A 303 6.72 41.79 -18.43
N HIS A 304 6.69 42.48 -19.58
CA HIS A 304 6.77 43.95 -19.63
C HIS A 304 5.57 44.62 -18.96
N TRP A 305 4.39 44.02 -19.07
CA TRP A 305 3.23 44.48 -18.33
C TRP A 305 3.42 44.33 -16.81
N LEU A 306 3.86 43.16 -16.34
CA LEU A 306 4.16 42.88 -14.93
C LEU A 306 5.24 43.84 -14.38
N ILE A 307 6.31 44.08 -15.14
CA ILE A 307 7.36 45.06 -14.78
C ILE A 307 6.75 46.45 -14.57
N SER A 308 5.84 46.87 -15.45
CA SER A 308 5.17 48.18 -15.32
C SER A 308 4.22 48.27 -14.13
N ARG A 309 3.83 47.12 -13.56
CA ARG A 309 3.07 46.99 -12.30
C ARG A 309 3.95 46.85 -11.06
N GLY A 310 5.28 46.95 -11.22
CA GLY A 310 6.23 46.89 -10.10
C GLY A 310 6.76 45.48 -9.80
N VAL A 311 6.45 44.48 -10.62
CA VAL A 311 7.03 43.14 -10.46
C VAL A 311 8.51 43.17 -10.88
N GLY A 312 9.36 42.53 -10.08
CA GLY A 312 10.80 42.43 -10.27
C GLY A 312 11.41 41.40 -9.34
N PRO A 313 12.76 41.30 -9.28
CA PRO A 313 13.46 40.42 -8.35
C PRO A 313 12.92 40.49 -6.92
N GLU A 314 12.67 39.32 -6.33
CA GLU A 314 12.13 39.13 -4.95
C GLU A 314 10.65 39.51 -4.76
N THR A 315 9.96 39.98 -5.80
CA THR A 315 8.49 40.15 -5.79
C THR A 315 7.83 38.82 -6.12
N ARG A 316 6.82 38.43 -5.33
CA ARG A 316 6.04 37.21 -5.57
C ARG A 316 4.78 37.54 -6.37
N VAL A 317 4.42 36.69 -7.33
CA VAL A 317 3.18 36.79 -8.10
C VAL A 317 2.42 35.48 -7.95
N ALA A 318 1.21 35.52 -7.41
CA ALA A 318 0.37 34.34 -7.35
C ALA A 318 -0.22 34.04 -8.73
N VAL A 319 -0.24 32.76 -9.11
CA VAL A 319 -0.78 32.31 -10.39
C VAL A 319 -1.88 31.29 -10.09
N ALA A 320 -3.12 31.70 -10.34
CA ALA A 320 -4.33 30.92 -10.11
C ALA A 320 -5.08 30.78 -11.45
N LEU A 321 -4.57 29.90 -12.31
CA LEU A 321 -5.08 29.64 -13.65
C LEU A 321 -5.30 28.13 -13.83
N PRO A 322 -6.33 27.73 -14.61
CA PRO A 322 -6.49 26.33 -15.00
C PRO A 322 -5.33 25.89 -15.90
N ARG A 323 -5.22 24.60 -16.16
CA ARG A 323 -4.22 24.06 -17.08
C ARG A 323 -4.54 24.53 -18.49
N SER A 324 -3.74 25.47 -18.99
CA SER A 324 -3.88 26.07 -20.32
C SER A 324 -2.56 26.63 -20.82
N ALA A 325 -2.51 27.05 -22.09
CA ALA A 325 -1.35 27.75 -22.63
C ALA A 325 -1.03 29.05 -21.85
N GLU A 326 -2.06 29.75 -21.37
CA GLU A 326 -1.95 30.97 -20.57
C GLU A 326 -1.28 30.73 -19.22
N LEU A 327 -1.45 29.55 -18.62
CA LEU A 327 -0.73 29.17 -17.40
C LEU A 327 0.79 29.19 -17.64
N ILE A 328 1.27 28.54 -18.70
CA ILE A 328 2.70 28.48 -19.02
C ILE A 328 3.24 29.87 -19.41
N VAL A 329 2.47 30.62 -20.19
CA VAL A 329 2.79 32.04 -20.51
C VAL A 329 2.92 32.87 -19.23
N ALA A 330 2.02 32.71 -18.27
CA ALA A 330 2.05 33.43 -17.00
C ALA A 330 3.28 33.07 -16.15
N LEU A 331 3.60 31.77 -16.01
CA LEU A 331 4.78 31.30 -15.28
C LEU A 331 6.08 31.88 -15.88
N LEU A 332 6.25 31.78 -17.21
CA LEU A 332 7.40 32.34 -17.90
C LEU A 332 7.45 33.87 -17.81
N ALA A 333 6.31 34.55 -17.91
CA ALA A 333 6.25 36.01 -17.80
C ALA A 333 6.65 36.51 -16.41
N VAL A 334 6.22 35.83 -15.34
CA VAL A 334 6.64 36.14 -13.97
C VAL A 334 8.16 35.97 -13.85
N LEU A 335 8.70 34.84 -14.30
CA LEU A 335 10.15 34.59 -14.27
C LEU A 335 10.94 35.63 -15.08
N LYS A 336 10.47 36.00 -16.28
CA LYS A 336 11.08 37.01 -17.16
C LYS A 336 11.02 38.42 -16.59
N SER A 337 9.95 38.76 -15.87
CA SER A 337 9.87 40.02 -15.11
C SER A 337 10.88 40.08 -13.96
N GLY A 338 11.43 38.92 -13.57
CA GLY A 338 12.31 38.74 -12.42
C GLY A 338 11.57 38.34 -11.14
N GLY A 339 10.24 38.26 -11.17
CA GLY A 339 9.44 37.82 -10.03
C GLY A 339 9.53 36.32 -9.77
N ALA A 340 9.09 35.91 -8.58
CA ALA A 340 8.92 34.52 -8.19
C ALA A 340 7.43 34.14 -8.29
N TYR A 341 7.11 33.05 -8.99
CA TYR A 341 5.70 32.62 -9.05
C TYR A 341 5.30 31.82 -7.80
N LEU A 342 4.05 31.98 -7.39
CA LEU A 342 3.38 31.21 -6.34
C LEU A 342 2.17 30.52 -6.98
N PRO A 343 2.24 29.21 -7.30
CA PRO A 343 1.12 28.50 -7.90
C PRO A 343 0.00 28.29 -6.86
N LEU A 344 -1.24 28.50 -7.27
CA LEU A 344 -2.43 28.24 -6.45
C LEU A 344 -3.34 27.24 -7.16
N ASP A 345 -3.82 26.24 -6.43
CA ASP A 345 -4.81 25.29 -6.92
C ASP A 345 -6.22 25.89 -6.80
N LEU A 346 -6.96 25.87 -7.90
CA LEU A 346 -8.32 26.38 -7.98
C LEU A 346 -9.31 25.51 -7.20
N ALA A 347 -8.97 24.24 -6.95
CA ALA A 347 -9.78 23.31 -6.16
C ALA A 347 -9.61 23.50 -4.64
N TYR A 348 -8.64 24.30 -4.19
CA TYR A 348 -8.46 24.54 -2.76
C TYR A 348 -9.61 25.36 -2.15
N PRO A 349 -9.99 25.09 -0.88
CA PRO A 349 -10.99 25.89 -0.20
C PRO A 349 -10.59 27.37 -0.11
N THR A 350 -11.57 28.28 -0.19
CA THR A 350 -11.32 29.73 -0.14
C THR A 350 -10.53 30.17 1.10
N ALA A 351 -10.78 29.53 2.26
CA ALA A 351 -10.03 29.81 3.49
C ALA A 351 -8.54 29.45 3.37
N ARG A 352 -8.22 28.36 2.66
CA ARG A 352 -6.85 27.93 2.37
C ARG A 352 -6.15 28.94 1.46
N ILE A 353 -6.80 29.33 0.36
CA ILE A 353 -6.28 30.33 -0.57
C ILE A 353 -6.03 31.67 0.15
N ALA A 354 -6.98 32.12 0.96
CA ALA A 354 -6.83 33.34 1.76
C ALA A 354 -5.61 33.27 2.69
N HIS A 355 -5.40 32.13 3.35
CA HIS A 355 -4.24 31.94 4.21
C HIS A 355 -2.92 31.98 3.42
N LEU A 356 -2.83 31.31 2.27
CA LEU A 356 -1.64 31.30 1.43
C LEU A 356 -1.30 32.70 0.90
N LEU A 357 -2.32 33.49 0.52
CA LEU A 357 -2.15 34.86 0.07
C LEU A 357 -1.73 35.81 1.21
N ASP A 358 -2.27 35.64 2.42
CA ASP A 358 -1.90 36.42 3.60
C ASP A 358 -0.46 36.13 4.06
N ASP A 359 -0.03 34.87 4.01
CA ASP A 359 1.33 34.46 4.38
C ASP A 359 2.34 34.87 3.30
N ALA A 360 2.03 34.63 2.01
CA ALA A 360 2.95 34.95 0.92
C ALA A 360 3.01 36.44 0.57
N ARG A 361 1.90 37.17 0.75
CA ARG A 361 1.75 38.58 0.33
C ARG A 361 2.28 38.83 -1.08
N PRO A 362 1.73 38.15 -2.11
CA PRO A 362 2.13 38.40 -3.49
C PRO A 362 1.74 39.82 -3.89
N GLY A 363 2.51 40.45 -4.78
CA GLY A 363 2.22 41.78 -5.29
C GLY A 363 1.05 41.80 -6.26
N LEU A 364 0.66 40.65 -6.83
CA LEU A 364 -0.44 40.48 -7.76
C LEU A 364 -0.89 39.02 -7.79
N VAL A 365 -2.16 38.77 -8.13
CA VAL A 365 -2.72 37.45 -8.46
C VAL A 365 -3.13 37.42 -9.93
N LEU A 366 -2.41 36.66 -10.77
CA LEU A 366 -2.81 36.37 -12.15
C LEU A 366 -3.88 35.29 -12.16
N THR A 367 -5.05 35.58 -12.71
CA THR A 367 -6.20 34.65 -12.64
C THR A 367 -7.20 34.79 -13.78
N ASN A 368 -8.29 34.01 -13.74
CA ASN A 368 -9.44 34.09 -14.64
C ASN A 368 -10.64 34.77 -13.96
N ALA A 369 -11.71 35.05 -14.71
CA ALA A 369 -12.87 35.79 -14.20
C ALA A 369 -13.65 35.00 -13.13
N GLU A 370 -13.72 33.68 -13.28
CA GLU A 370 -14.44 32.79 -12.36
C GLU A 370 -13.80 32.81 -10.97
N PHE A 371 -12.49 32.62 -10.90
CA PHE A 371 -11.78 32.54 -9.63
C PHE A 371 -11.56 33.91 -8.98
N ALA A 372 -11.44 34.98 -9.78
CA ALA A 372 -11.33 36.34 -9.26
C ALA A 372 -12.49 36.73 -8.31
N ALA A 373 -13.70 36.21 -8.54
CA ALA A 373 -14.86 36.48 -7.70
C ALA A 373 -14.76 35.88 -6.28
N GLY A 374 -13.96 34.82 -6.11
CA GLY A 374 -13.75 34.14 -4.82
C GLY A 374 -12.51 34.58 -4.07
N LEU A 375 -11.70 35.50 -4.62
CA LEU A 375 -10.48 35.96 -3.98
C LEU A 375 -10.79 36.90 -2.79
N PRO A 376 -9.96 36.91 -1.74
CA PRO A 376 -10.09 37.86 -0.64
C PRO A 376 -9.98 39.32 -1.13
N GLU A 377 -10.71 40.24 -0.50
CA GLU A 377 -10.72 41.66 -0.89
C GLU A 377 -9.32 42.33 -0.88
N PHE A 378 -8.39 41.82 -0.07
CA PHE A 378 -7.02 42.34 0.00
C PHE A 378 -6.13 41.88 -1.16
N ALA A 379 -6.56 40.90 -1.97
CA ALA A 379 -5.78 40.36 -3.07
C ALA A 379 -6.00 41.16 -4.36
N GLU A 380 -4.93 41.73 -4.91
CA GLU A 380 -5.01 42.44 -6.19
C GLU A 380 -5.03 41.44 -7.36
N ALA A 381 -6.23 41.22 -7.91
CA ALA A 381 -6.45 40.28 -9.01
C ALA A 381 -6.28 40.94 -10.38
N ALA A 382 -5.53 40.27 -11.28
CA ALA A 382 -5.42 40.61 -12.68
C ALA A 382 -6.02 39.46 -13.51
N VAL A 383 -7.21 39.71 -14.06
CA VAL A 383 -7.95 38.75 -14.88
C VAL A 383 -7.39 38.77 -16.31
N LEU A 384 -6.65 37.74 -16.71
CA LEU A 384 -5.93 37.73 -18.00
C LEU A 384 -6.86 37.86 -19.23
N ALA A 385 -8.09 37.35 -19.12
CA ALA A 385 -9.10 37.43 -20.16
C ALA A 385 -9.87 38.76 -20.18
N ASP A 386 -9.60 39.69 -19.25
CA ASP A 386 -10.23 41.01 -19.27
C ASP A 386 -9.83 41.77 -20.55
N PRO A 387 -10.79 42.27 -21.35
CA PRO A 387 -10.47 42.89 -22.64
C PRO A 387 -9.54 44.11 -22.54
N ALA A 388 -9.64 44.90 -21.46
CA ALA A 388 -8.79 46.08 -21.29
C ALA A 388 -7.36 45.67 -20.90
N LEU A 389 -7.22 44.70 -20.01
CA LEU A 389 -5.92 44.11 -19.66
C LEU A 389 -5.27 43.43 -20.87
N ALA A 390 -6.02 42.59 -21.60
CA ALA A 390 -5.52 41.90 -22.78
C ALA A 390 -5.04 42.86 -23.86
N ALA A 391 -5.75 43.97 -24.08
CA ALA A 391 -5.33 45.02 -25.01
C ALA A 391 -4.06 45.77 -24.53
N ASP A 392 -3.94 46.05 -23.23
CA ASP A 392 -2.74 46.66 -22.65
C ASP A 392 -1.51 45.73 -22.79
N VAL A 393 -1.66 44.45 -22.44
CA VAL A 393 -0.62 43.42 -22.61
C VAL A 393 -0.23 43.29 -24.09
N ALA A 394 -1.22 43.23 -25.00
CA ALA A 394 -0.95 43.18 -26.43
C ALA A 394 -0.19 44.42 -26.95
N GLY A 395 -0.32 45.58 -26.30
CA GLY A 395 0.42 46.80 -26.62
C GLY A 395 1.87 46.84 -26.10
N ARG A 396 2.27 45.86 -25.27
CA ARG A 396 3.64 45.82 -24.70
C ARG A 396 4.67 45.26 -25.70
N PRO A 397 5.97 45.55 -25.50
CA PRO A 397 7.02 44.95 -26.30
C PRO A 397 7.01 43.42 -26.21
N ASP A 398 7.34 42.73 -27.31
CA ASP A 398 7.49 41.28 -27.37
C ASP A 398 8.95 40.80 -27.33
N ARG A 399 9.90 41.72 -27.18
CA ARG A 399 11.32 41.41 -26.93
C ARG A 399 11.57 40.98 -25.49
N ASP A 400 12.63 40.20 -25.28
CA ASP A 400 13.05 39.79 -23.95
C ASP A 400 13.34 41.01 -23.05
N PRO A 401 12.85 41.02 -21.80
CA PRO A 401 13.19 42.06 -20.85
C PRO A 401 14.67 42.03 -20.49
N VAL A 402 15.32 43.18 -20.51
CA VAL A 402 16.71 43.36 -20.05
C VAL A 402 16.72 43.98 -18.65
N ASP A 403 17.87 43.97 -17.98
CA ASP A 403 17.99 44.55 -16.64
C ASP A 403 17.63 46.04 -16.56
N ALA A 404 17.76 46.78 -17.67
CA ALA A 404 17.33 48.18 -17.75
C ALA A 404 15.81 48.37 -17.75
N ASP A 405 15.04 47.33 -18.10
CA ASP A 405 13.57 47.36 -18.00
C ASP A 405 13.11 47.07 -16.56
N ARG A 406 13.86 46.23 -15.82
CA ARG A 406 13.50 45.77 -14.47
C ARG A 406 13.87 46.80 -13.40
N HIS A 407 13.19 46.73 -12.26
CA HIS A 407 13.50 47.58 -11.10
C HIS A 407 14.81 47.19 -10.39
N ALA A 408 15.30 45.98 -10.62
CA ALA A 408 16.61 45.49 -10.18
C ALA A 408 17.15 44.40 -11.14
N PRO A 409 18.48 44.19 -11.20
CA PRO A 409 19.06 43.11 -12.01
C PRO A 409 18.61 41.72 -11.53
N LEU A 410 18.26 40.85 -12.47
CA LEU A 410 17.93 39.45 -12.16
C LEU A 410 19.21 38.63 -11.99
N ARG A 411 19.28 37.82 -10.93
CA ARG A 411 20.45 36.99 -10.61
C ARG A 411 20.05 35.53 -10.38
N PRO A 412 20.94 34.55 -10.63
CA PRO A 412 20.64 33.13 -10.40
C PRO A 412 20.20 32.78 -8.97
N ARG A 413 20.63 33.57 -7.98
CA ARG A 413 20.27 33.37 -6.57
C ARG A 413 18.94 34.02 -6.16
N ASN A 414 18.30 34.79 -7.05
CA ASN A 414 16.96 35.31 -6.77
C ASN A 414 15.93 34.19 -6.74
N ALA A 415 14.83 34.41 -6.00
CA ALA A 415 13.74 33.46 -5.92
C ALA A 415 13.09 33.27 -7.30
N ALA A 416 12.93 32.02 -7.73
CA ALA A 416 12.23 31.64 -8.95
C ALA A 416 10.77 31.28 -8.66
N TYR A 417 10.54 30.56 -7.57
CA TYR A 417 9.19 30.19 -7.15
C TYR A 417 9.10 29.96 -5.64
N VAL A 418 7.86 29.99 -5.16
CA VAL A 418 7.49 29.59 -3.81
C VAL A 418 6.42 28.52 -3.89
N ILE A 419 6.74 27.31 -3.43
CA ILE A 419 5.78 26.20 -3.35
C ILE A 419 5.48 25.91 -1.89
N TYR A 420 4.19 25.87 -1.53
CA TYR A 420 3.77 25.56 -0.18
C TYR A 420 3.69 24.07 0.05
N THR A 421 4.27 23.63 1.16
CA THR A 421 4.15 22.26 1.66
C THR A 421 3.47 22.26 3.02
N SER A 422 2.94 21.11 3.42
CA SER A 422 2.38 20.93 4.75
C SER A 422 3.43 21.17 5.83
N GLY A 423 3.06 21.81 6.95
CA GLY A 423 3.98 22.14 8.03
C GLY A 423 3.66 21.45 9.35
N SER A 424 4.69 20.93 10.02
CA SER A 424 4.59 20.29 11.35
C SER A 424 4.05 21.20 12.46
N THR A 425 4.02 22.53 12.24
CA THR A 425 3.51 23.53 13.19
C THR A 425 2.02 23.80 13.08
N GLY A 426 1.29 23.03 12.27
CA GLY A 426 -0.14 23.28 12.07
C GLY A 426 -0.48 24.16 10.85
N ARG A 427 0.53 24.76 10.21
CA ARG A 427 0.37 25.75 9.15
C ARG A 427 1.29 25.44 7.96
N PRO A 428 0.84 25.68 6.73
CA PRO A 428 1.66 25.54 5.53
C PRO A 428 2.92 26.37 5.59
N LYS A 429 3.98 25.90 4.94
CA LYS A 429 5.27 26.59 4.84
C LYS A 429 5.64 26.76 3.37
N GLY A 430 5.90 27.99 2.94
CA GLY A 430 6.37 28.30 1.59
C GLY A 430 7.86 28.00 1.45
N VAL A 431 8.24 27.08 0.57
CA VAL A 431 9.65 26.78 0.25
C VAL A 431 10.11 27.73 -0.85
N VAL A 432 11.17 28.50 -0.58
CA VAL A 432 11.69 29.48 -1.54
C VAL A 432 12.85 28.90 -2.33
N VAL A 433 12.63 28.61 -3.61
CA VAL A 433 13.64 28.04 -4.50
C VAL A 433 14.23 29.11 -5.42
N ALA A 434 15.55 29.07 -5.63
CA ALA A 434 16.27 30.01 -6.48
C ALA A 434 16.43 29.47 -7.92
N HIS A 435 16.63 30.37 -8.89
CA HIS A 435 16.84 29.96 -10.29
C HIS A 435 18.01 28.99 -10.49
N ALA A 436 19.11 29.19 -9.76
CA ALA A 436 20.32 28.37 -9.88
C ALA A 436 20.05 26.88 -9.59
N GLY A 437 19.18 26.57 -8.62
CA GLY A 437 18.82 25.18 -8.29
C GLY A 437 18.11 24.48 -9.45
N VAL A 438 17.18 25.18 -10.12
CA VAL A 438 16.48 24.66 -11.31
C VAL A 438 17.44 24.52 -12.49
N GLY A 439 18.37 25.46 -12.66
CA GLY A 439 19.41 25.36 -13.69
C GLY A 439 20.32 24.15 -13.48
N ASN A 440 20.70 23.86 -12.23
CA ASN A 440 21.48 22.67 -11.88
C ASN A 440 20.70 21.39 -12.17
N LEU A 441 19.42 21.35 -11.79
CA LEU A 441 18.53 20.22 -12.07
C LEU A 441 18.38 19.95 -13.57
N ALA A 442 18.23 21.00 -14.39
CA ALA A 442 18.13 20.87 -15.84
C ALA A 442 19.44 20.35 -16.46
N ALA A 443 20.60 20.88 -16.03
CA ALA A 443 21.90 20.43 -16.50
C ALA A 443 22.18 18.97 -16.14
N TRP A 444 21.86 18.57 -14.90
CA TRP A 444 21.94 17.18 -14.47
C TRP A 444 21.01 16.29 -15.27
N GLY A 445 19.74 16.68 -15.44
CA GLY A 445 18.74 15.89 -16.16
C GLY A 445 19.21 15.54 -17.56
N VAL A 446 19.77 16.50 -18.30
CA VAL A 446 20.34 16.26 -19.63
C VAL A 446 21.55 15.32 -19.59
N ALA A 447 22.43 15.46 -18.60
CA ALA A 447 23.62 14.62 -18.49
C ALA A 447 23.29 13.17 -18.13
N GLU A 448 22.30 12.94 -17.26
CA GLU A 448 21.95 11.63 -16.71
C GLU A 448 20.94 10.87 -17.59
N LEU A 449 19.90 11.57 -18.06
CA LEU A 449 18.82 10.97 -18.84
C LEU A 449 19.07 11.05 -20.35
N GLY A 450 19.88 12.02 -20.79
CA GLY A 450 20.05 12.35 -22.21
C GLY A 450 19.10 13.45 -22.67
N ALA A 451 19.52 14.24 -23.67
CA ALA A 451 18.71 15.33 -24.22
C ALA A 451 17.45 14.80 -24.93
N GLU A 452 17.52 13.60 -25.49
CA GLU A 452 16.41 12.91 -26.15
C GLU A 452 15.20 12.69 -25.23
N THR A 453 15.44 12.46 -23.92
CA THR A 453 14.39 12.27 -22.93
C THR A 453 13.52 13.52 -22.78
N PHE A 454 14.04 14.71 -23.08
CA PHE A 454 13.29 15.97 -22.92
C PHE A 454 12.63 16.46 -24.21
N THR A 455 12.79 15.75 -25.34
CA THR A 455 12.29 16.22 -26.65
C THR A 455 10.79 16.47 -26.67
N ARG A 456 9.98 15.66 -25.97
CA ARG A 456 8.54 15.82 -25.83
C ARG A 456 8.04 15.24 -24.50
N ALA A 457 7.93 16.08 -23.48
CA ALA A 457 7.53 15.68 -22.13
C ALA A 457 6.02 15.82 -21.90
N LEU A 458 5.43 14.85 -21.19
CA LEU A 458 4.05 14.93 -20.69
C LEU A 458 4.04 15.61 -19.33
N ALA A 459 3.57 16.86 -19.30
CA ALA A 459 3.32 17.56 -18.06
C ALA A 459 1.94 17.17 -17.54
N THR A 460 1.92 16.34 -16.49
CA THR A 460 0.70 15.83 -15.84
C THR A 460 0.61 16.27 -14.37
N THR A 461 1.71 16.76 -13.80
CA THR A 461 1.79 17.15 -12.40
C THR A 461 1.10 18.50 -12.17
N SER A 462 0.30 18.63 -11.09
CA SER A 462 -0.23 19.92 -10.65
C SER A 462 0.91 20.89 -10.35
N THR A 463 0.76 22.16 -10.78
CA THR A 463 1.78 23.21 -10.62
C THR A 463 2.02 23.59 -9.16
N THR A 464 1.15 23.16 -8.25
CA THR A 464 1.37 23.33 -6.80
C THR A 464 2.37 22.33 -6.21
N PHE A 465 2.87 21.38 -7.01
CA PHE A 465 3.95 20.46 -6.65
C PHE A 465 5.20 20.77 -7.48
N ASP A 466 6.36 20.69 -6.85
CA ASP A 466 7.62 21.06 -7.47
C ASP A 466 8.09 20.07 -8.53
N VAL A 467 7.55 18.84 -8.55
CA VAL A 467 7.73 17.90 -9.68
C VAL A 467 7.28 18.52 -11.01
N SER A 468 6.31 19.44 -11.01
CA SER A 468 5.90 20.15 -12.23
C SER A 468 7.03 20.98 -12.84
N VAL A 469 8.03 21.38 -12.05
CA VAL A 469 9.21 22.09 -12.57
C VAL A 469 10.01 21.19 -13.50
N PHE A 470 10.09 19.89 -13.19
CA PHE A 470 10.85 18.93 -13.99
C PHE A 470 10.10 18.45 -15.23
N ASP A 471 8.78 18.29 -15.18
CA ASP A 471 8.00 17.87 -16.36
C ASP A 471 7.56 19.03 -17.27
N THR A 472 7.63 20.28 -16.77
CA THR A 472 7.20 21.48 -17.51
C THR A 472 8.37 22.42 -17.82
N LEU A 473 9.09 22.93 -16.81
CA LEU A 473 10.12 23.94 -17.06
C LEU A 473 11.37 23.30 -17.67
N VAL A 474 11.91 22.23 -17.09
CA VAL A 474 13.17 21.62 -17.56
C VAL A 474 13.15 21.31 -19.07
N PRO A 475 12.12 20.68 -19.66
CA PRO A 475 12.03 20.47 -21.10
C PRO A 475 12.17 21.77 -21.91
N LEU A 476 11.50 22.84 -21.50
CA LEU A 476 11.57 24.16 -22.14
C LEU A 476 12.96 24.81 -22.03
N LEU A 477 13.71 24.51 -20.96
CA LEU A 477 15.05 25.07 -20.74
C LEU A 477 16.13 24.36 -21.56
N VAL A 478 15.84 23.17 -22.07
CA VAL A 478 16.79 22.32 -22.81
C VAL A 478 16.41 22.15 -24.28
N GLY A 479 15.40 22.87 -24.76
CA GLY A 479 15.00 22.90 -26.17
C GLY A 479 13.95 21.86 -26.58
N GLY A 480 13.27 21.23 -25.61
CA GLY A 480 12.20 20.26 -25.84
C GLY A 480 10.80 20.86 -25.93
N ALA A 481 9.79 20.02 -26.12
CA ALA A 481 8.38 20.38 -26.12
C ALA A 481 7.66 19.87 -24.86
N VAL A 482 6.65 20.60 -24.41
CA VAL A 482 5.77 20.20 -23.30
C VAL A 482 4.37 19.96 -23.83
N VAL A 483 3.79 18.81 -23.50
CA VAL A 483 2.39 18.50 -23.74
C VAL A 483 1.67 18.58 -22.39
N LEU A 484 0.81 19.58 -22.24
CA LEU A 484 0.04 19.81 -21.02
C LEU A 484 -1.23 18.97 -21.06
N LEU A 485 -1.32 18.00 -20.15
CA LEU A 485 -2.51 17.17 -19.91
C LEU A 485 -3.15 17.55 -18.59
N ASP A 486 -4.45 17.29 -18.41
CA ASP A 486 -5.17 17.64 -17.18
C ASP A 486 -4.58 16.95 -15.94
N ASP A 487 -4.36 15.64 -16.03
CA ASP A 487 -3.69 14.84 -15.00
C ASP A 487 -3.01 13.59 -15.61
N ALA A 488 -2.44 12.74 -14.74
CA ALA A 488 -1.75 11.54 -15.17
C ALA A 488 -2.69 10.44 -15.72
N LEU A 489 -3.97 10.43 -15.35
CA LEU A 489 -4.96 9.50 -15.88
C LEU A 489 -5.43 9.91 -17.28
N ALA A 490 -5.38 11.19 -17.63
CA ALA A 490 -5.64 11.65 -19.00
C ALA A 490 -4.71 10.99 -20.04
N VAL A 491 -3.51 10.53 -19.64
CA VAL A 491 -2.59 9.73 -20.47
C VAL A 491 -3.25 8.47 -21.03
N VAL A 492 -4.27 7.95 -20.34
CA VAL A 492 -5.03 6.76 -20.74
C VAL A 492 -6.12 7.07 -21.78
N GLU A 493 -6.67 8.28 -21.73
CA GLU A 493 -7.84 8.69 -22.53
C GLU A 493 -7.44 9.24 -23.89
N GLU A 494 -6.23 9.79 -24.00
CA GLU A 494 -5.70 10.31 -25.25
C GLU A 494 -5.38 9.18 -26.23
N GLU A 495 -6.02 9.23 -27.41
CA GLU A 495 -5.74 8.33 -28.53
C GLU A 495 -4.34 8.65 -29.08
N PHE A 496 -3.34 8.06 -28.45
CA PHE A 496 -1.92 8.05 -28.84
C PHE A 496 -1.11 9.34 -28.55
N VAL A 497 -0.33 9.34 -27.46
CA VAL A 497 0.72 10.36 -27.21
C VAL A 497 2.12 9.71 -27.29
N GLU A 498 2.85 10.00 -28.36
CA GLU A 498 4.30 9.74 -28.43
C GLU A 498 5.02 10.73 -27.52
N ALA A 499 5.70 10.24 -26.48
CA ALA A 499 6.36 11.07 -25.49
C ALA A 499 7.74 10.54 -25.15
N SER A 500 8.69 11.42 -24.87
CA SER A 500 10.03 11.03 -24.44
C SER A 500 10.14 10.93 -22.91
N LEU A 501 9.29 11.66 -22.18
CA LEU A 501 9.30 11.71 -20.72
C LEU A 501 7.88 11.72 -20.14
N LEU A 502 7.66 10.89 -19.12
CA LEU A 502 6.51 10.95 -18.23
C LEU A 502 7.02 10.98 -16.78
N CYS A 503 6.59 11.95 -16.00
CA CYS A 503 6.80 11.97 -14.55
C CYS A 503 5.50 11.54 -13.85
N VAL A 504 5.59 10.59 -12.93
CA VAL A 504 4.40 10.04 -12.24
C VAL A 504 4.80 9.45 -10.89
N VAL A 505 3.84 9.33 -9.96
CA VAL A 505 4.06 8.64 -8.69
C VAL A 505 3.81 7.13 -8.84
N PRO A 506 4.49 6.24 -8.08
CA PRO A 506 4.31 4.80 -8.16
C PRO A 506 2.85 4.32 -8.15
N SER A 507 2.02 4.85 -7.24
CA SER A 507 0.60 4.47 -7.16
C SER A 507 -0.21 4.84 -8.42
N ALA A 508 0.09 5.99 -9.04
CA ALA A 508 -0.56 6.41 -10.27
C ALA A 508 -0.08 5.57 -11.47
N LEU A 509 1.22 5.24 -11.52
CA LEU A 509 1.74 4.31 -12.53
C LEU A 509 1.07 2.95 -12.43
N ASP A 510 0.94 2.39 -11.22
CA ASP A 510 0.29 1.10 -11.01
C ASP A 510 -1.19 1.12 -11.45
N ALA A 511 -1.92 2.19 -11.08
CA ALA A 511 -3.32 2.36 -11.46
C ALA A 511 -3.54 2.49 -12.99
N MET A 512 -2.58 3.10 -13.70
CA MET A 512 -2.64 3.22 -15.16
C MET A 512 -1.97 2.06 -15.90
N ALA A 513 -1.19 1.21 -15.21
CA ALA A 513 -0.29 0.29 -15.89
C ALA A 513 -1.04 -0.67 -16.83
N ASP A 514 -2.21 -1.17 -16.43
CA ASP A 514 -2.96 -2.12 -17.26
C ASP A 514 -3.78 -1.43 -18.37
N ARG A 515 -3.66 -0.11 -18.50
CA ARG A 515 -4.61 0.77 -19.18
C ARG A 515 -3.95 1.69 -20.20
N ALA A 516 -2.83 2.27 -19.82
CA ALA A 516 -2.05 3.19 -20.60
C ALA A 516 -1.18 2.44 -21.61
N ARG A 517 -1.08 2.99 -22.81
CA ARG A 517 -0.14 2.52 -23.85
C ARG A 517 1.21 3.19 -23.65
N LEU A 518 1.90 2.84 -22.56
CA LEU A 518 3.21 3.39 -22.20
C LEU A 518 4.35 2.86 -23.10
N ASP A 519 4.04 1.97 -24.06
CA ASP A 519 5.01 1.40 -25.00
C ASP A 519 5.71 2.44 -25.89
N ARG A 520 5.17 3.66 -25.96
CA ARG A 520 5.71 4.78 -26.74
C ARG A 520 6.19 5.94 -25.88
N VAL A 521 6.37 5.69 -24.58
CA VAL A 521 7.06 6.59 -23.65
C VAL A 521 8.54 6.19 -23.58
N GLY A 522 9.45 7.12 -23.86
CA GLY A 522 10.89 6.83 -23.80
C GLY A 522 11.39 6.56 -22.37
N THR A 523 11.07 7.46 -21.44
CA THR A 523 11.50 7.38 -20.04
C THR A 523 10.35 7.70 -19.08
N ILE A 524 10.19 6.88 -18.04
CA ILE A 524 9.28 7.14 -16.93
C ILE A 524 10.09 7.46 -15.68
N VAL A 525 9.89 8.66 -15.14
CA VAL A 525 10.47 9.09 -13.87
C VAL A 525 9.43 8.88 -12.76
N LEU A 526 9.80 8.06 -11.79
CA LEU A 526 9.03 7.74 -10.60
C LEU A 526 9.60 8.48 -9.41
N ALA A 527 8.76 9.20 -8.69
CA ALA A 527 9.15 9.92 -7.49
C ALA A 527 7.97 10.10 -6.54
N GLY A 528 8.24 10.63 -5.35
CA GLY A 528 7.20 11.02 -4.40
C GLY A 528 6.73 9.91 -3.47
N GLU A 529 6.83 8.62 -3.82
CA GLU A 529 6.48 7.48 -2.96
C GLU A 529 7.59 6.41 -2.94
N ALA A 530 7.54 5.47 -1.99
CA ALA A 530 8.39 4.30 -2.04
C ALA A 530 8.01 3.44 -3.25
N LEU A 531 8.99 3.00 -4.05
CA LEU A 531 8.78 2.24 -5.27
C LEU A 531 8.76 0.73 -4.99
N PRO A 532 7.61 0.04 -5.16
CA PRO A 532 7.54 -1.40 -4.93
C PRO A 532 8.30 -2.19 -6.00
N ALA A 533 9.07 -3.20 -5.59
CA ALA A 533 9.77 -4.12 -6.49
C ALA A 533 8.82 -4.86 -7.46
N SER A 534 7.58 -5.13 -7.03
CA SER A 534 6.54 -5.70 -7.89
C SER A 534 6.19 -4.80 -9.07
N LEU A 535 6.12 -3.48 -8.86
CA LEU A 535 5.82 -2.52 -9.92
C LEU A 535 6.98 -2.38 -10.91
N VAL A 536 8.22 -2.37 -10.42
CA VAL A 536 9.43 -2.39 -11.27
C VAL A 536 9.44 -3.62 -12.18
N ARG A 537 9.19 -4.81 -11.61
CA ARG A 537 9.08 -6.05 -12.39
C ARG A 537 7.96 -5.99 -13.42
N LYS A 538 6.76 -5.54 -13.02
CA LYS A 538 5.60 -5.37 -13.91
C LYS A 538 5.94 -4.49 -15.11
N VAL A 539 6.58 -3.34 -14.89
CA VAL A 539 6.96 -2.41 -15.98
C VAL A 539 8.02 -3.03 -16.89
N ARG A 540 9.05 -3.68 -16.35
CA ARG A 540 10.08 -4.36 -17.17
C ARG A 540 9.51 -5.49 -18.02
N GLU A 541 8.57 -6.26 -17.48
CA GLU A 541 7.92 -7.36 -18.18
C GLU A 541 6.93 -6.86 -19.25
N THR A 542 6.21 -5.77 -18.97
CA THR A 542 5.16 -5.24 -19.85
C THR A 542 5.73 -4.34 -20.95
N TRP A 543 6.69 -3.48 -20.61
CA TRP A 543 7.32 -2.51 -21.52
C TRP A 543 8.85 -2.50 -21.38
N PRO A 544 9.55 -3.54 -21.85
CA PRO A 544 11.00 -3.67 -21.70
C PRO A 544 11.81 -2.56 -22.40
N GLN A 545 11.19 -1.82 -23.32
CA GLN A 545 11.80 -0.68 -24.00
C GLN A 545 11.73 0.64 -23.21
N VAL A 546 10.89 0.71 -22.17
CA VAL A 546 10.69 1.93 -21.38
C VAL A 546 11.79 2.01 -20.33
N ARG A 547 12.56 3.10 -20.35
CA ARG A 547 13.58 3.35 -19.32
C ARG A 547 12.89 3.87 -18.06
N MET A 548 13.05 3.19 -16.93
CA MET A 548 12.56 3.69 -15.64
C MET A 548 13.65 4.46 -14.91
N ALA A 549 13.27 5.46 -14.13
CA ALA A 549 14.14 6.13 -13.17
C ALA A 549 13.40 6.33 -11.86
N ASN A 550 14.05 6.03 -10.73
CA ASN A 550 13.52 6.29 -9.39
C ASN A 550 14.28 7.47 -8.79
N PHE A 551 13.60 8.60 -8.67
CA PHE A 551 14.17 9.84 -8.16
C PHE A 551 13.61 10.21 -6.80
N TYR A 552 14.46 10.80 -5.99
CA TYR A 552 14.16 11.20 -4.64
C TYR A 552 14.58 12.64 -4.40
N GLY A 553 13.67 13.43 -3.83
CA GLY A 553 13.98 14.74 -3.30
C GLY A 553 12.80 15.33 -2.54
N PRO A 554 13.05 16.03 -1.43
CA PRO A 554 12.07 16.93 -0.84
C PRO A 554 12.07 18.27 -1.58
N THR A 555 10.98 19.03 -1.47
CA THR A 555 10.86 20.37 -2.05
C THR A 555 11.98 21.33 -1.62
N GLU A 556 12.49 21.15 -0.40
CA GLU A 556 13.62 21.91 0.13
C GLU A 556 14.96 21.67 -0.58
N ALA A 557 15.05 20.67 -1.46
CA ALA A 557 16.21 20.35 -2.28
C ALA A 557 15.96 20.49 -3.80
N THR A 558 14.95 21.28 -4.19
CA THR A 558 14.60 21.58 -5.59
C THR A 558 14.27 20.32 -6.40
N VAL A 559 13.07 19.78 -6.19
CA VAL A 559 12.54 18.61 -6.89
C VAL A 559 13.24 17.30 -6.54
N TYR A 560 14.47 17.11 -7.01
CA TYR A 560 15.25 15.87 -6.87
C TYR A 560 16.66 16.17 -6.35
N ALA A 561 17.16 15.28 -5.50
CA ALA A 561 18.49 15.38 -4.87
C ALA A 561 19.30 14.09 -4.95
N ALA A 562 18.64 12.94 -5.11
CA ALA A 562 19.24 11.67 -5.47
C ALA A 562 18.39 10.96 -6.54
N GLY A 563 19.00 10.07 -7.32
CA GLY A 563 18.28 9.28 -8.30
C GLY A 563 19.04 8.03 -8.73
N CYS A 564 18.28 7.02 -9.14
CA CYS A 564 18.77 5.83 -9.83
C CYS A 564 18.04 5.70 -11.16
N VAL A 565 18.75 5.36 -12.22
CA VAL A 565 18.14 5.04 -13.50
C VAL A 565 18.30 3.56 -13.77
N ASP A 566 17.21 2.91 -14.17
CA ASP A 566 17.20 1.49 -14.47
C ASP A 566 18.09 1.17 -15.67
N ASP A 567 19.09 0.32 -15.46
CA ASP A 567 20.00 -0.18 -16.49
C ASP A 567 19.54 -1.53 -17.09
N GLY A 568 18.42 -2.06 -16.61
CA GLY A 568 17.84 -3.34 -17.06
C GLY A 568 18.54 -4.58 -16.49
N THR A 569 19.51 -4.43 -15.59
CA THR A 569 20.32 -5.54 -15.07
C THR A 569 20.04 -5.91 -13.60
N GLY A 570 19.29 -5.06 -12.88
CA GLY A 570 18.99 -5.24 -11.46
C GLY A 570 18.03 -6.39 -11.14
N ASP A 571 17.98 -6.79 -9.87
CA ASP A 571 17.22 -7.91 -9.30
C ASP A 571 15.69 -7.68 -9.16
N GLY A 572 15.17 -6.63 -9.78
CA GLY A 572 13.76 -6.23 -9.68
C GLY A 572 13.50 -5.17 -8.60
N THR A 573 14.54 -4.64 -7.96
CA THR A 573 14.47 -3.43 -7.14
C THR A 573 15.09 -2.23 -7.86
N LEU A 574 14.67 -1.02 -7.50
CA LEU A 574 15.25 0.23 -8.01
C LEU A 574 15.39 1.22 -6.83
N PRO A 575 16.60 1.40 -6.27
CA PRO A 575 16.82 2.23 -5.08
C PRO A 575 16.62 3.72 -5.38
N ILE A 576 16.69 4.58 -4.35
CA ILE A 576 16.67 6.03 -4.58
C ILE A 576 18.01 6.57 -5.11
N GLY A 577 19.04 5.71 -5.14
CA GLY A 577 20.24 5.90 -5.95
C GLY A 577 21.32 6.77 -5.33
N THR A 578 22.04 7.49 -6.17
CA THR A 578 23.18 8.33 -5.77
C THR A 578 22.82 9.82 -5.83
N PRO A 579 23.58 10.72 -5.17
CA PRO A 579 23.29 12.14 -5.19
C PRO A 579 23.41 12.73 -6.61
N LEU A 580 22.59 13.73 -6.90
CA LEU A 580 22.63 14.48 -8.14
C LEU A 580 23.95 15.25 -8.31
N ALA A 581 24.26 15.65 -9.54
CA ALA A 581 25.35 16.57 -9.82
C ALA A 581 25.28 17.84 -8.95
N ASN A 582 26.41 18.21 -8.34
CA ASN A 582 26.55 19.30 -7.37
C ASN A 582 25.68 19.18 -6.10
N CYS A 583 25.11 18.01 -5.82
CA CYS A 583 24.34 17.71 -4.61
C CYS A 583 25.09 16.66 -3.77
N GLY A 584 24.90 16.70 -2.45
CA GLY A 584 25.43 15.70 -1.53
C GLY A 584 24.34 15.07 -0.69
N SER A 585 24.56 13.82 -0.29
CA SER A 585 23.71 13.07 0.63
C SER A 585 24.55 12.48 1.75
N TYR A 586 24.14 12.71 2.99
CA TYR A 586 24.78 12.17 4.17
C TYR A 586 23.75 11.41 5.01
N VAL A 587 24.06 10.17 5.35
CA VAL A 587 23.27 9.39 6.32
C VAL A 587 23.94 9.58 7.68
N LEU A 588 23.24 10.26 8.59
CA LEU A 588 23.80 10.73 9.86
C LEU A 588 23.07 10.14 11.08
N ASP A 589 23.81 9.95 12.16
CA ASP A 589 23.27 9.64 13.47
C ASP A 589 22.66 10.88 14.15
N GLY A 590 22.02 10.68 15.32
CA GLY A 590 21.40 11.76 16.10
C GLY A 590 22.36 12.85 16.62
N ARG A 591 23.67 12.73 16.34
CA ARG A 591 24.72 13.69 16.70
C ARG A 591 25.43 14.28 15.48
N LEU A 592 24.85 14.09 14.29
CA LEU A 592 25.41 14.50 13.01
C LEU A 592 26.71 13.76 12.63
N GLY A 593 27.02 12.61 13.24
CA GLY A 593 28.10 11.72 12.81
C GLY A 593 27.67 10.82 11.65
N LEU A 594 28.58 10.43 10.77
CA LEU A 594 28.29 9.52 9.65
C LEU A 594 27.85 8.15 10.17
N ALA A 595 26.72 7.65 9.70
CA ALA A 595 26.32 6.27 9.93
C ALA A 595 27.22 5.32 9.13
N PRO A 596 27.63 4.17 9.69
CA PRO A 596 28.35 3.15 8.91
C PRO A 596 27.54 2.64 7.71
N GLN A 597 28.22 2.08 6.72
CA GLN A 597 27.56 1.43 5.58
C GLN A 597 26.63 0.31 6.06
N GLY A 598 25.46 0.19 5.44
CA GLY A 598 24.39 -0.73 5.84
C GLY A 598 23.60 -0.32 7.10
N VAL A 599 24.05 0.68 7.87
CA VAL A 599 23.40 1.11 9.11
C VAL A 599 22.39 2.23 8.82
N PRO A 600 21.13 2.10 9.29
CA PRO A 600 20.14 3.17 9.20
C PRO A 600 20.58 4.45 9.92
N GLY A 601 20.35 5.60 9.29
CA GLY A 601 20.47 6.92 9.89
C GLY A 601 19.51 7.93 9.23
N GLU A 602 19.49 9.15 9.73
CA GLU A 602 18.70 10.23 9.15
C GLU A 602 19.41 10.83 7.94
N LEU A 603 18.68 11.06 6.84
CA LEU A 603 19.21 11.60 5.60
C LEU A 603 19.30 13.13 5.64
N TYR A 604 20.47 13.65 5.26
CA TYR A 604 20.76 15.07 5.10
C TYR A 604 21.22 15.35 3.67
N LEU A 605 20.68 16.41 3.06
CA LEU A 605 20.98 16.78 1.68
C LEU A 605 21.79 18.07 1.62
N ALA A 606 22.76 18.20 0.73
CA ALA A 606 23.60 19.38 0.59
C ALA A 606 23.76 19.80 -0.87
N GLY A 607 24.35 20.98 -1.09
CA GLY A 607 24.77 21.43 -2.43
C GLY A 607 23.79 22.34 -3.17
N ALA A 608 23.89 22.36 -4.50
CA ALA A 608 23.28 23.35 -5.38
C ALA A 608 21.74 23.27 -5.43
N GLY A 609 21.16 22.10 -5.14
CA GLY A 609 19.72 21.90 -5.07
C GLY A 609 19.05 22.54 -3.85
N LEU A 610 19.80 22.96 -2.82
CA LEU A 610 19.17 23.48 -1.60
C LEU A 610 18.38 24.76 -1.84
N ALA A 611 17.14 24.76 -1.38
CA ALA A 611 16.29 25.94 -1.29
C ALA A 611 16.95 27.01 -0.41
N ARG A 612 16.49 28.26 -0.57
CA ARG A 612 16.95 29.36 0.29
C ARG A 612 16.56 29.10 1.74
N GLY A 613 15.34 28.59 1.94
CA GLY A 613 14.72 28.31 3.23
C GLY A 613 13.20 28.41 3.13
N TYR A 614 12.55 28.57 4.28
CA TYR A 614 11.11 28.79 4.37
C TYR A 614 10.79 30.29 4.40
N LEU A 615 9.80 30.70 3.60
CA LEU A 615 9.34 32.08 3.45
C LEU A 615 8.98 32.67 4.82
N ASP A 616 9.63 33.76 5.20
CA ASP A 616 9.39 34.49 6.46
C ASP A 616 9.35 33.60 7.72
N ARG A 617 10.14 32.52 7.72
CA ARG A 617 10.29 31.58 8.84
C ARG A 617 11.77 31.28 9.13
N PRO A 618 12.55 32.25 9.63
CA PRO A 618 13.98 32.06 9.90
C PRO A 618 14.26 31.00 10.97
N GLY A 619 13.41 30.89 12.01
CA GLY A 619 13.57 29.86 13.05
C GLY A 619 13.45 28.44 12.50
N LEU A 620 12.38 28.15 11.76
CA LEU A 620 12.18 26.86 11.10
C LEU A 620 13.27 26.58 10.05
N SER A 621 13.71 27.63 9.35
CA SER A 621 14.81 27.49 8.38
C SER A 621 16.11 27.10 9.08
N ALA A 622 16.45 27.69 10.23
CA ALA A 622 17.66 27.36 10.97
C ALA A 622 17.60 25.95 11.62
N GLU A 623 16.41 25.45 11.94
CA GLU A 623 16.21 24.09 12.45
C GLU A 623 16.48 23.02 11.39
N ARG A 624 16.10 23.29 10.12
CA ARG A 624 16.17 22.30 9.04
C ARG A 624 17.35 22.49 8.10
N PHE A 625 17.74 23.73 7.79
CA PHE A 625 18.89 24.06 6.95
C PHE A 625 20.10 24.39 7.85
N VAL A 626 20.73 23.34 8.36
CA VAL A 626 21.83 23.41 9.33
C VAL A 626 23.18 23.58 8.63
N ALA A 627 24.23 23.89 9.42
CA ALA A 627 25.59 23.94 8.90
C ALA A 627 26.04 22.54 8.43
N ASP A 628 26.74 22.48 7.30
CA ASP A 628 27.29 21.24 6.75
C ASP A 628 28.74 21.05 7.26
N PRO A 629 29.01 20.04 8.13
CA PRO A 629 30.34 19.80 8.66
C PRO A 629 31.24 19.00 7.71
N TYR A 630 30.69 18.47 6.60
CA TYR A 630 31.39 17.62 5.65
C TYR A 630 31.77 18.35 4.36
N GLY A 631 31.03 19.41 4.02
CA GLY A 631 31.31 20.28 2.88
C GLY A 631 32.28 21.45 3.19
N PRO A 632 32.50 22.33 2.19
CA PRO A 632 33.32 23.52 2.34
C PRO A 632 32.80 24.50 3.41
N PRO A 633 33.67 25.30 4.05
CA PRO A 633 33.24 26.27 5.04
C PRO A 633 32.16 27.23 4.52
N GLY A 634 31.02 27.29 5.23
CA GLY A 634 29.88 28.15 4.89
C GLY A 634 28.78 27.47 4.09
N THR A 635 28.92 26.19 3.73
CA THR A 635 27.83 25.41 3.14
C THR A 635 26.80 24.97 4.20
N ARG A 636 25.64 24.54 3.71
CA ARG A 636 24.50 24.11 4.52
C ARG A 636 24.07 22.72 4.06
N MET A 637 23.42 21.99 4.96
CA MET A 637 22.71 20.76 4.68
C MET A 637 21.26 20.86 5.18
N TYR A 638 20.34 20.20 4.50
CA TYR A 638 18.93 20.10 4.83
C TYR A 638 18.62 18.77 5.48
N ARG A 639 18.10 18.81 6.70
CA ARG A 639 17.61 17.67 7.48
C ARG A 639 16.26 17.21 6.94
N THR A 640 16.19 16.03 6.30
CA THR A 640 14.96 15.63 5.59
C THR A 640 13.88 15.06 6.52
N GLY A 641 14.29 14.45 7.63
CA GLY A 641 13.42 13.65 8.50
C GLY A 641 13.20 12.21 8.00
N ASP A 642 13.82 11.84 6.88
CA ASP A 642 13.73 10.50 6.29
C ASP A 642 14.89 9.62 6.81
N LEU A 643 14.59 8.34 7.03
CA LEU A 643 15.58 7.32 7.38
C LEU A 643 16.09 6.64 6.11
N ALA A 644 17.40 6.52 6.00
CA ALA A 644 18.06 5.87 4.88
C ALA A 644 19.30 5.10 5.34
N ARG A 645 19.86 4.28 4.46
CA ARG A 645 21.20 3.68 4.62
C ARG A 645 21.91 3.62 3.27
N TRP A 646 23.23 3.53 3.31
CA TRP A 646 24.02 3.19 2.13
C TRP A 646 24.06 1.68 1.95
N GLY A 647 23.68 1.20 0.77
CA GLY A 647 23.86 -0.18 0.34
C GLY A 647 25.32 -0.48 -0.01
N ASP A 648 25.64 -1.76 -0.17
CA ASP A 648 27.00 -2.22 -0.52
C ASP A 648 27.41 -1.83 -1.96
N ASP A 649 26.42 -1.55 -2.80
CA ASP A 649 26.56 -1.07 -4.19
C ASP A 649 26.78 0.44 -4.29
N GLY A 650 26.79 1.16 -3.16
CA GLY A 650 26.93 2.61 -3.10
C GLY A 650 25.65 3.37 -3.42
N ASN A 651 24.48 2.71 -3.47
CA ASN A 651 23.19 3.37 -3.60
C ASN A 651 22.55 3.68 -2.24
N LEU A 652 21.76 4.75 -2.17
CA LEU A 652 20.92 5.04 -1.02
C LEU A 652 19.65 4.20 -1.05
N GLU A 653 19.36 3.57 0.08
CA GLU A 653 18.12 2.86 0.34
C GLU A 653 17.23 3.66 1.28
N TYR A 654 15.98 3.90 0.90
CA TYR A 654 14.99 4.56 1.74
C TYR A 654 14.34 3.56 2.71
N LEU A 655 14.32 3.89 4.00
CA LEU A 655 13.83 3.01 5.08
C LEU A 655 12.54 3.52 5.74
N GLY A 656 12.06 4.70 5.37
CA GLY A 656 10.88 5.33 5.97
C GLY A 656 11.19 6.70 6.54
N ARG A 657 10.41 7.13 7.54
CA ARG A 657 10.56 8.43 8.19
C ARG A 657 10.86 8.29 9.67
N ALA A 658 11.66 9.20 10.20
CA ALA A 658 11.95 9.30 11.62
C ALA A 658 10.82 10.02 12.39
N ASP A 659 9.99 10.80 11.69
CA ASP A 659 8.86 11.54 12.24
C ASP A 659 7.51 10.95 11.80
N THR A 660 6.41 11.60 12.19
CA THR A 660 5.04 11.15 11.88
C THR A 660 4.53 11.62 10.51
N GLN A 661 5.34 12.32 9.73
CA GLN A 661 4.92 12.77 8.40
C GLN A 661 4.65 11.56 7.50
N ALA A 662 3.63 11.66 6.65
CA ALA A 662 3.22 10.58 5.77
C ALA A 662 3.19 11.05 4.31
N LYS A 663 3.42 10.11 3.39
CA LYS A 663 3.16 10.27 1.96
C LYS A 663 1.89 9.50 1.62
N VAL A 664 0.81 10.21 1.31
CA VAL A 664 -0.50 9.62 1.01
C VAL A 664 -0.83 9.96 -0.44
N ARG A 665 -0.87 8.96 -1.33
CA ARG A 665 -1.14 9.14 -2.78
C ARG A 665 -0.20 10.16 -3.44
N GLY A 666 1.08 10.12 -3.09
CA GLY A 666 2.10 11.07 -3.56
C GLY A 666 2.11 12.43 -2.83
N PHE A 667 1.09 12.75 -2.02
CA PHE A 667 1.02 14.00 -1.28
C PHE A 667 1.79 13.90 0.04
N ARG A 668 2.67 14.88 0.28
CA ARG A 668 3.33 15.08 1.57
C ARG A 668 2.31 15.64 2.55
N VAL A 669 1.97 14.86 3.58
CA VAL A 669 0.98 15.22 4.60
C VAL A 669 1.63 15.23 5.98
N GLU A 670 1.46 16.32 6.71
CA GLU A 670 1.83 16.44 8.12
C GLU A 670 0.57 16.19 8.97
N PRO A 671 0.49 15.08 9.73
CA PRO A 671 -0.63 14.86 10.64
C PRO A 671 -0.85 16.03 11.60
N GLY A 672 0.23 16.69 12.06
CA GLY A 672 0.15 17.88 12.92
C GLY A 672 -0.62 19.06 12.33
N GLU A 673 -0.64 19.22 10.99
CA GLU A 673 -1.47 20.22 10.30
C GLU A 673 -2.95 19.92 10.48
N ILE A 674 -3.31 18.66 10.29
CA ILE A 674 -4.66 18.17 10.42
C ILE A 674 -5.09 18.21 11.89
N GLU A 675 -4.23 17.77 12.81
CA GLU A 675 -4.44 17.85 14.26
C GLU A 675 -4.71 19.29 14.71
N SER A 676 -3.96 20.26 14.20
CA SER A 676 -4.14 21.67 14.53
C SER A 676 -5.46 22.22 14.01
N VAL A 677 -5.88 21.83 12.81
CA VAL A 677 -7.21 22.20 12.28
C VAL A 677 -8.31 21.55 13.11
N LEU A 678 -8.22 20.26 13.43
CA LEU A 678 -9.22 19.58 14.25
C LEU A 678 -9.29 20.19 15.66
N ALA A 679 -8.15 20.51 16.28
CA ALA A 679 -8.08 21.17 17.58
C ALA A 679 -8.57 22.63 17.58
N ALA A 680 -8.67 23.27 16.41
CA ALA A 680 -9.28 24.60 16.29
C ALA A 680 -10.81 24.56 16.29
N HIS A 681 -11.42 23.38 16.22
CA HIS A 681 -12.87 23.23 16.38
C HIS A 681 -13.27 23.50 17.84
N PRO A 682 -14.31 24.32 18.13
CA PRO A 682 -14.67 24.73 19.50
C PRO A 682 -14.90 23.55 20.46
N ASP A 683 -15.46 22.46 19.93
CA ASP A 683 -15.83 21.29 20.73
C ASP A 683 -14.67 20.29 20.94
N VAL A 684 -13.48 20.51 20.38
CA VAL A 684 -12.33 19.59 20.47
C VAL A 684 -11.28 20.13 21.46
N GLU A 685 -10.89 19.32 22.45
CA GLU A 685 -9.77 19.63 23.35
C GLU A 685 -8.42 19.25 22.73
N ARG A 686 -8.35 18.04 22.15
CA ARG A 686 -7.13 17.46 21.58
C ARG A 686 -7.47 16.62 20.37
N ALA A 687 -6.59 16.60 19.37
CA ALA A 687 -6.69 15.72 18.23
C ALA A 687 -5.34 15.08 17.93
N VAL A 688 -5.35 13.85 17.43
CA VAL A 688 -4.21 13.08 16.94
C VAL A 688 -4.58 12.52 15.58
N VAL A 689 -3.69 12.55 14.60
CA VAL A 689 -3.92 11.98 13.28
C VAL A 689 -2.85 10.93 12.96
N LEU A 690 -3.27 9.81 12.39
CA LEU A 690 -2.39 8.73 11.96
C LEU A 690 -2.70 8.33 10.53
N ALA A 691 -1.66 8.04 9.75
CA ALA A 691 -1.80 7.29 8.51
C ALA A 691 -1.83 5.79 8.83
N ARG A 692 -2.86 5.08 8.37
CA ARG A 692 -3.00 3.62 8.52
C ARG A 692 -3.20 2.97 7.16
N THR A 693 -2.66 1.76 7.00
CA THR A 693 -2.89 0.94 5.81
C THR A 693 -4.31 0.39 5.83
N GLY A 694 -5.10 0.68 4.80
CA GLY A 694 -6.45 0.14 4.62
C GLY A 694 -6.46 -1.31 4.15
N LYS A 695 -7.67 -1.91 4.01
CA LYS A 695 -7.84 -3.29 3.50
C LYS A 695 -7.29 -3.49 2.08
N ASP A 696 -7.18 -2.42 1.29
CA ASP A 696 -6.69 -2.42 -0.09
C ASP A 696 -5.21 -1.97 -0.21
N HIS A 697 -4.42 -2.12 0.85
CA HIS A 697 -2.97 -1.80 0.90
C HIS A 697 -2.56 -0.31 0.74
N GLY A 698 -3.48 0.63 0.53
CA GLY A 698 -3.19 2.07 0.49
C GLY A 698 -3.17 2.74 1.88
N LEU A 699 -2.25 3.70 2.10
CA LEU A 699 -2.23 4.56 3.30
C LEU A 699 -3.44 5.52 3.30
N THR A 700 -4.14 5.61 4.43
CA THR A 700 -5.31 6.49 4.65
C THR A 700 -5.20 7.22 5.98
N LEU A 701 -5.66 8.48 6.05
CA LEU A 701 -5.61 9.31 7.25
C LEU A 701 -6.79 9.04 8.19
N VAL A 702 -6.51 8.89 9.48
CA VAL A 702 -7.49 8.64 10.55
C VAL A 702 -7.25 9.64 11.67
N GLY A 703 -8.26 10.44 12.01
CA GLY A 703 -8.22 11.36 13.15
C GLY A 703 -8.78 10.72 14.42
N TYR A 704 -8.25 11.11 15.57
CA TYR A 704 -8.73 10.74 16.91
C TYR A 704 -8.91 12.03 17.68
N ALA A 705 -10.12 12.31 18.15
CA ALA A 705 -10.44 13.60 18.77
C ALA A 705 -11.04 13.41 20.17
N VAL A 706 -10.61 14.24 21.12
CA VAL A 706 -11.10 14.29 22.49
C VAL A 706 -12.00 15.52 22.67
N PRO A 707 -13.23 15.39 23.21
CA PRO A 707 -14.14 16.52 23.41
C PRO A 707 -13.59 17.53 24.42
N ALA A 708 -13.84 18.81 24.18
CA ALA A 708 -13.63 19.88 25.15
C ALA A 708 -14.57 19.73 26.35
N ALA A 709 -14.18 20.22 27.53
CA ALA A 709 -14.94 20.05 28.79
C ALA A 709 -16.40 20.56 28.76
N HIS A 710 -16.76 21.40 27.78
CA HIS A 710 -18.11 21.94 27.59
C HIS A 710 -18.91 21.18 26.51
N ALA A 711 -18.26 20.32 25.73
CA ALA A 711 -18.87 19.49 24.70
C ALA A 711 -19.19 18.11 25.28
N SER A 712 -20.43 17.66 25.11
CA SER A 712 -20.87 16.35 25.60
C SER A 712 -20.57 15.21 24.62
N GLU A 713 -20.55 15.48 23.30
CA GLU A 713 -20.25 14.53 22.23
C GLU A 713 -19.58 15.23 21.03
N LEU A 714 -18.72 14.53 20.31
CA LEU A 714 -18.10 14.99 19.07
C LEU A 714 -18.78 14.32 17.86
N SER A 715 -19.27 15.10 16.90
CA SER A 715 -19.71 14.56 15.60
C SER A 715 -18.51 14.41 14.65
N ALA A 716 -18.25 13.19 14.19
CA ALA A 716 -17.21 12.92 13.20
C ALA A 716 -17.46 13.65 11.87
N ASP A 717 -18.72 13.80 11.44
CA ASP A 717 -19.04 14.53 10.21
C ASP A 717 -18.85 16.03 10.34
N ASP A 718 -19.23 16.61 11.48
CA ASP A 718 -19.02 18.03 11.71
C ASP A 718 -17.52 18.35 11.72
N LEU A 719 -16.70 17.48 12.32
CA LEU A 719 -15.25 17.60 12.29
C LEU A 719 -14.66 17.40 10.89
N ARG A 720 -15.15 16.42 10.11
CA ARG A 720 -14.73 16.23 8.71
C ARG A 720 -15.12 17.41 7.82
N ARG A 721 -16.33 17.94 7.98
CA ARG A 721 -16.82 19.13 7.27
C ARG A 721 -15.98 20.35 7.64
N PHE A 722 -15.74 20.55 8.94
CA PHE A 722 -14.90 21.64 9.43
C PHE A 722 -13.47 21.56 8.88
N ALA A 723 -12.90 20.35 8.83
CA ALA A 723 -11.61 20.09 8.21
C ALA A 723 -11.63 20.36 6.70
N GLY A 724 -12.62 19.87 5.96
CA GLY A 724 -12.75 20.07 4.50
C GLY A 724 -12.97 21.53 4.07
N GLU A 725 -13.51 22.38 4.95
CA GLU A 725 -13.59 23.82 4.71
C GLU A 725 -12.22 24.54 4.78
N ARG A 726 -11.18 23.90 5.35
CA ARG A 726 -9.89 24.52 5.73
C ARG A 726 -8.65 23.80 5.18
N LEU A 727 -8.78 22.50 4.90
CA LEU A 727 -7.73 21.64 4.39
C LEU A 727 -8.03 21.20 2.95
N PRO A 728 -7.01 20.94 2.13
CA PRO A 728 -7.18 20.22 0.87
C PRO A 728 -7.85 18.85 1.08
N GLU A 729 -8.58 18.37 0.08
CA GLU A 729 -9.34 17.10 0.16
C GLU A 729 -8.47 15.91 0.60
N TYR A 730 -7.25 15.79 0.06
CA TYR A 730 -6.32 14.71 0.39
C TYR A 730 -5.78 14.74 1.84
N MET A 731 -5.96 15.85 2.57
CA MET A 731 -5.59 15.98 3.99
C MET A 731 -6.78 15.74 4.93
N VAL A 732 -8.01 15.64 4.43
CA VAL A 732 -9.18 15.39 5.27
C VAL A 732 -9.16 13.91 5.73
N PRO A 733 -9.20 13.61 7.04
CA PRO A 733 -9.24 12.24 7.51
C PRO A 733 -10.43 11.46 6.95
N ALA A 734 -10.18 10.24 6.49
CA ALA A 734 -11.24 9.34 6.00
C ALA A 734 -12.11 8.80 7.14
N ALA A 735 -11.63 8.86 8.38
CA ALA A 735 -12.39 8.56 9.58
C ALA A 735 -11.93 9.46 10.73
N ILE A 736 -12.85 9.84 11.62
CA ILE A 736 -12.53 10.54 12.87
C ILE A 736 -13.17 9.77 14.02
N VAL A 737 -12.34 9.25 14.93
CA VAL A 737 -12.75 8.45 16.09
C VAL A 737 -12.80 9.35 17.32
N ALA A 738 -13.98 9.51 17.92
CA ALA A 738 -14.13 10.22 19.18
C ALA A 738 -13.55 9.38 20.33
N MET A 739 -12.81 10.01 21.24
CA MET A 739 -12.15 9.36 22.36
C MET A 739 -12.39 10.12 23.66
N ASP A 740 -12.67 9.40 24.76
CA ASP A 740 -12.75 10.02 26.09
C ASP A 740 -11.39 10.58 26.54
N ARG A 741 -10.32 9.87 26.16
CA ARG A 741 -8.93 10.26 26.40
C ARG A 741 -8.01 9.55 25.42
N LEU A 742 -6.90 10.20 25.08
CA LEU A 742 -5.85 9.54 24.31
C LEU A 742 -5.12 8.51 25.19
N PRO A 743 -4.87 7.28 24.68
CA PRO A 743 -4.12 6.28 25.41
C PRO A 743 -2.68 6.76 25.60
N LEU A 744 -2.16 6.57 26.81
CA LEU A 744 -0.79 6.94 27.15
C LEU A 744 -0.02 5.69 27.57
N THR A 745 1.25 5.62 27.19
CA THR A 745 2.20 4.65 27.73
C THR A 745 2.39 4.88 29.24
N PRO A 746 2.96 3.93 30.00
CA PRO A 746 3.30 4.12 31.41
C PRO A 746 4.16 5.38 31.68
N ASN A 747 4.90 5.85 30.67
CA ASN A 747 5.73 7.04 30.71
C ASN A 747 4.99 8.35 30.34
N GLY A 748 3.66 8.30 30.18
CA GLY A 748 2.83 9.47 29.89
C GLY A 748 2.91 10.00 28.46
N LYS A 749 3.52 9.27 27.52
CA LYS A 749 3.53 9.60 26.08
C LYS A 749 2.32 8.97 25.38
N LEU A 750 1.86 9.53 24.26
CA LEU A 750 0.80 8.93 23.44
C LEU A 750 1.18 7.51 22.99
N ASP A 751 0.33 6.53 23.30
CA ASP A 751 0.45 5.16 22.82
C ASP A 751 -0.31 4.99 21.50
N ARG A 752 0.42 5.10 20.39
CA ARG A 752 -0.18 5.01 19.05
C ARG A 752 -0.65 3.60 18.69
N ALA A 753 -0.03 2.57 19.26
CA ALA A 753 -0.40 1.18 19.01
C ALA A 753 -1.72 0.82 19.71
N ALA A 754 -1.97 1.43 20.88
CA ALA A 754 -3.21 1.29 21.63
C ALA A 754 -4.38 2.12 21.07
N LEU A 755 -4.17 2.97 20.05
CA LEU A 755 -5.27 3.67 19.40
C LEU A 755 -6.16 2.65 18.66
N PRO A 756 -7.48 2.68 18.90
CA PRO A 756 -8.40 1.70 18.33
C PRO A 756 -8.35 1.74 16.80
N ALA A 757 -8.49 0.59 16.15
CA ALA A 757 -8.67 0.57 14.70
C ALA A 757 -9.98 1.30 14.37
N PRO A 758 -9.98 2.21 13.38
CA PRO A 758 -11.21 2.87 12.98
C PRO A 758 -12.18 1.84 12.43
N GLU A 759 -13.40 1.81 12.96
CA GLU A 759 -14.51 1.31 12.18
C GLU A 759 -14.78 2.37 11.12
N PHE A 760 -14.61 2.03 9.84
CA PHE A 760 -15.09 2.86 8.73
C PHE A 760 -16.62 2.80 8.72
N THR A 761 -17.22 3.37 9.76
CA THR A 761 -18.63 3.67 9.82
C THR A 761 -18.86 4.86 8.91
N GLY A 762 -19.86 4.75 8.04
CA GLY A 762 -20.40 5.91 7.35
C GLY A 762 -20.75 7.00 8.37
N SER A 763 -20.87 8.22 7.87
CA SER A 763 -21.31 9.43 8.56
C SER A 763 -22.20 9.24 9.80
N THR A 764 -22.09 10.18 10.76
CA THR A 764 -22.95 10.33 11.96
C THR A 764 -24.34 9.79 11.67
N TYR A 765 -24.68 8.65 12.27
CA TYR A 765 -25.90 7.91 11.97
C TYR A 765 -27.12 8.81 12.18
N ARG A 766 -27.59 9.43 11.10
CA ARG A 766 -28.84 10.15 11.11
C ARG A 766 -29.93 9.13 10.85
N ALA A 767 -30.61 8.75 11.93
CA ALA A 767 -31.73 7.83 11.82
C ALA A 767 -32.73 8.36 10.79
N PRO A 768 -33.28 7.49 9.95
CA PRO A 768 -34.41 7.83 9.10
C PRO A 768 -35.52 8.53 9.89
N ARG A 769 -36.14 9.57 9.32
CA ARG A 769 -37.20 10.34 10.02
C ARG A 769 -38.55 10.19 9.33
N THR A 770 -38.54 10.04 8.01
CA THR A 770 -39.76 9.81 7.22
C THR A 770 -39.96 8.32 6.97
N ALA A 771 -41.20 7.89 6.71
CA ALA A 771 -41.50 6.51 6.35
C ALA A 771 -40.69 6.07 5.11
N VAL A 772 -40.47 6.99 4.16
CA VAL A 772 -39.66 6.75 2.95
C VAL A 772 -38.18 6.56 3.29
N GLU A 773 -37.62 7.41 4.15
CA GLU A 773 -36.23 7.23 4.59
C GLU A 773 -36.04 5.91 5.35
N HIS A 774 -37.00 5.49 6.19
CA HIS A 774 -36.89 4.25 6.97
C HIS A 774 -36.84 3.04 6.06
N THR A 775 -37.74 3.02 5.08
CA THR A 775 -37.78 1.94 4.10
C THR A 775 -36.54 1.98 3.20
N LEU A 776 -36.07 3.14 2.73
CA LEU A 776 -34.84 3.23 1.93
C LEU A 776 -33.60 2.78 2.69
N ALA A 777 -33.42 3.21 3.93
CA ALA A 777 -32.30 2.80 4.77
C ALA A 777 -32.31 1.30 5.07
N GLY A 778 -33.48 0.73 5.35
CA GLY A 778 -33.64 -0.73 5.50
C GLY A 778 -33.26 -1.48 4.22
N LEU A 779 -33.65 -0.96 3.06
CA LEU A 779 -33.27 -1.56 1.78
C LEU A 779 -31.77 -1.47 1.48
N PHE A 780 -31.10 -0.39 1.89
CA PHE A 780 -29.64 -0.26 1.80
C PHE A 780 -28.97 -1.30 2.71
N ALA A 781 -29.38 -1.38 3.97
CA ALA A 781 -28.87 -2.33 4.96
C ALA A 781 -28.98 -3.78 4.46
N ASP A 782 -30.16 -4.18 3.98
CA ASP A 782 -30.42 -5.54 3.51
C ASP A 782 -29.68 -5.92 2.22
N VAL A 783 -29.24 -4.92 1.44
CA VAL A 783 -28.51 -5.15 0.19
C VAL A 783 -27.01 -5.21 0.46
N LEU A 784 -26.51 -4.33 1.32
CA LEU A 784 -25.10 -4.23 1.67
C LEU A 784 -24.68 -5.24 2.75
N GLY A 785 -25.64 -5.84 3.47
CA GLY A 785 -25.37 -6.80 4.54
C GLY A 785 -24.85 -6.12 5.82
N VAL A 786 -25.27 -4.89 6.08
CA VAL A 786 -24.89 -4.10 7.26
C VAL A 786 -26.09 -3.94 8.19
N GLU A 787 -25.86 -3.81 9.49
CA GLU A 787 -26.93 -3.86 10.50
C GLU A 787 -27.79 -2.58 10.54
N HIS A 788 -27.19 -1.42 10.30
CA HIS A 788 -27.87 -0.12 10.28
C HIS A 788 -27.28 0.78 9.18
N VAL A 789 -28.14 1.57 8.52
CA VAL A 789 -27.74 2.58 7.53
C VAL A 789 -28.39 3.92 7.89
N GLY A 790 -27.58 4.96 8.06
CA GLY A 790 -28.00 6.33 8.26
C GLY A 790 -28.46 6.98 6.94
N VAL A 791 -29.28 8.04 7.03
CA VAL A 791 -29.84 8.62 5.79
C VAL A 791 -28.80 9.33 4.91
N ASP A 792 -27.63 9.67 5.45
CA ASP A 792 -26.56 10.34 4.72
C ASP A 792 -25.41 9.38 4.34
N ASP A 793 -25.54 8.10 4.68
CA ASP A 793 -24.52 7.10 4.37
C ASP A 793 -24.49 6.80 2.86
N ASP A 794 -23.28 6.82 2.31
CA ASP A 794 -23.02 6.56 0.89
C ASP A 794 -23.02 5.06 0.59
N PHE A 795 -23.85 4.65 -0.37
CA PHE A 795 -24.02 3.25 -0.77
C PHE A 795 -22.72 2.58 -1.23
N PHE A 796 -21.84 3.31 -1.92
CA PHE A 796 -20.57 2.78 -2.44
C PHE A 796 -19.48 2.79 -1.37
N ALA A 797 -19.45 3.81 -0.51
CA ALA A 797 -18.55 3.85 0.64
C ALA A 797 -18.80 2.69 1.62
N LEU A 798 -20.04 2.20 1.70
CA LEU A 798 -20.43 1.03 2.48
C LEU A 798 -20.20 -0.32 1.76
N GLY A 799 -19.47 -0.35 0.64
CA GLY A 799 -19.12 -1.57 -0.09
C GLY A 799 -20.07 -1.97 -1.21
N GLY A 800 -20.98 -1.08 -1.62
CA GLY A 800 -21.87 -1.28 -2.75
C GLY A 800 -21.14 -1.33 -4.10
N HIS A 801 -21.58 -2.21 -5.00
CA HIS A 801 -21.08 -2.28 -6.38
C HIS A 801 -22.25 -2.48 -7.37
N SER A 802 -21.98 -2.46 -8.68
CA SER A 802 -22.99 -2.37 -9.76
C SER A 802 -24.06 -3.47 -9.71
N LEU A 803 -23.72 -4.65 -9.20
CA LEU A 803 -24.67 -5.76 -8.99
C LEU A 803 -25.62 -5.48 -7.80
N LEU A 804 -25.07 -4.95 -6.71
CA LEU A 804 -25.85 -4.56 -5.53
C LEU A 804 -26.73 -3.34 -5.83
N VAL A 805 -26.29 -2.42 -6.67
CA VAL A 805 -27.12 -1.31 -7.18
C VAL A 805 -28.35 -1.85 -7.91
N THR A 806 -28.20 -2.89 -8.73
CA THR A 806 -29.32 -3.51 -9.46
C THR A 806 -30.33 -4.15 -8.49
N LYS A 807 -29.83 -4.83 -7.45
CA LYS A 807 -30.64 -5.42 -6.37
C LYS A 807 -31.35 -4.35 -5.55
N LEU A 808 -30.65 -3.26 -5.21
CA LEU A 808 -31.18 -2.11 -4.51
C LEU A 808 -32.32 -1.46 -5.30
N ILE A 809 -32.11 -1.17 -6.59
CA ILE A 809 -33.13 -0.60 -7.46
C ILE A 809 -34.37 -1.49 -7.52
N SER A 810 -34.18 -2.80 -7.69
CA SER A 810 -35.31 -3.73 -7.72
C SER A 810 -36.12 -3.70 -6.41
N ARG A 811 -35.45 -3.59 -5.27
CA ARG A 811 -36.12 -3.51 -3.96
C ARG A 811 -36.79 -2.16 -3.72
N ILE A 812 -36.16 -1.05 -4.12
CA ILE A 812 -36.76 0.29 -4.05
C ILE A 812 -38.02 0.36 -4.92
N ARG A 813 -37.95 -0.17 -6.15
CA ARG A 813 -39.11 -0.25 -7.06
C ARG A 813 -40.28 -1.03 -6.44
N THR A 814 -39.97 -2.10 -5.71
CA THR A 814 -40.96 -2.94 -5.05
C THR A 814 -41.56 -2.26 -3.82
N ALA A 815 -40.73 -1.63 -2.98
CA ALA A 815 -41.18 -1.06 -1.71
C ALA A 815 -41.93 0.26 -1.87
N PHE A 816 -41.64 1.04 -2.92
CA PHE A 816 -42.23 2.35 -3.14
C PHE A 816 -43.16 2.43 -4.34
N GLU A 817 -43.29 1.35 -5.13
CA GLU A 817 -44.09 1.33 -6.36
C GLU A 817 -43.69 2.46 -7.35
N VAL A 818 -42.38 2.72 -7.48
CA VAL A 818 -41.83 3.79 -8.34
C VAL A 818 -40.81 3.27 -9.32
N GLU A 819 -40.60 3.99 -10.43
CA GLU A 819 -39.52 3.72 -11.38
C GLU A 819 -38.26 4.52 -11.02
N LEU A 820 -37.14 3.81 -10.79
CA LEU A 820 -35.83 4.41 -10.51
C LEU A 820 -34.82 3.94 -11.55
N ARG A 821 -34.12 4.89 -12.20
CA ARG A 821 -33.05 4.61 -13.17
C ARG A 821 -31.74 4.32 -12.44
N ILE A 822 -30.91 3.45 -13.02
CA ILE A 822 -29.63 3.06 -12.41
C ILE A 822 -28.67 4.24 -12.19
N ARG A 823 -28.60 5.15 -13.18
CA ARG A 823 -27.81 6.39 -13.10
C ARG A 823 -28.16 7.24 -11.87
N THR A 824 -29.42 7.24 -11.44
CA THR A 824 -29.88 8.05 -10.30
C THR A 824 -29.24 7.62 -8.97
N VAL A 825 -28.87 6.34 -8.81
CA VAL A 825 -28.18 5.84 -7.63
C VAL A 825 -26.71 6.26 -7.60
N PHE A 826 -26.07 6.39 -8.78
CA PHE A 826 -24.70 6.89 -8.88
C PHE A 826 -24.58 8.40 -8.64
N GLU A 827 -25.54 9.18 -9.13
CA GLU A 827 -25.54 10.64 -8.96
C GLU A 827 -25.99 11.11 -7.56
N SER A 828 -26.63 10.24 -6.79
CA SER A 828 -27.17 10.56 -5.47
C SER A 828 -27.11 9.32 -4.57
N PRO A 829 -25.91 8.88 -4.16
CA PRO A 829 -25.66 7.57 -3.56
C PRO A 829 -26.10 7.43 -2.10
N THR A 830 -26.75 8.43 -1.51
CA THR A 830 -27.24 8.41 -0.13
C THR A 830 -28.76 8.24 -0.07
N VAL A 831 -29.28 7.73 1.04
CA VAL A 831 -30.74 7.61 1.26
C VAL A 831 -31.45 8.97 1.15
N ALA A 832 -30.84 10.04 1.68
CA ALA A 832 -31.35 11.41 1.60
C ALA A 832 -31.34 11.95 0.16
N GLY A 833 -30.28 11.65 -0.60
CA GLY A 833 -30.16 11.99 -2.01
C GLY A 833 -31.20 11.28 -2.86
N LEU A 834 -31.36 9.97 -2.67
CA LEU A 834 -32.36 9.16 -3.38
C LEU A 834 -33.79 9.56 -3.05
N ARG A 835 -34.09 9.84 -1.78
CA ARG A 835 -35.41 10.33 -1.36
C ARG A 835 -35.83 11.57 -2.15
N GLY A 836 -34.91 12.50 -2.40
CA GLY A 836 -35.17 13.70 -3.20
C GLY A 836 -35.47 13.43 -4.68
N ARG A 837 -35.17 12.23 -5.18
CA ARG A 837 -35.29 11.82 -6.59
C ARG A 837 -36.48 10.86 -6.84
N LEU A 838 -37.14 10.34 -5.80
CA LEU A 838 -38.31 9.45 -5.97
C LEU A 838 -39.56 10.26 -6.35
N SER A 839 -40.11 10.02 -7.55
CA SER A 839 -41.39 10.57 -7.99
C SER A 839 -42.49 9.52 -7.82
N LEU A 840 -43.30 9.62 -6.76
CA LEU A 840 -44.40 8.69 -6.47
C LEU A 840 -45.58 8.95 -7.43
N GLY A 841 -45.65 8.25 -8.57
CA GLY A 841 -46.68 8.54 -9.58
C GLY A 841 -46.99 7.53 -10.70
N ASP A 842 -46.25 6.44 -10.93
CA ASP A 842 -46.54 5.52 -12.07
C ASP A 842 -46.73 4.04 -11.66
N ARG A 843 -47.68 3.36 -12.33
CA ARG A 843 -48.37 2.12 -11.92
C ARG A 843 -47.49 0.89 -11.58
N ALA A 844 -47.83 0.23 -10.46
CA ALA A 844 -47.14 -0.91 -9.84
C ALA A 844 -47.30 -2.29 -10.54
N ARG A 845 -46.29 -3.15 -10.41
CA ARG A 845 -46.31 -4.59 -10.79
C ARG A 845 -47.06 -5.43 -9.72
N PRO A 846 -47.73 -6.55 -10.08
CA PRO A 846 -48.38 -7.45 -9.14
C PRO A 846 -47.39 -8.12 -8.16
N VAL A 847 -47.75 -8.16 -6.88
CA VAL A 847 -46.93 -8.71 -5.78
C VAL A 847 -47.02 -10.24 -5.72
N LEU A 848 -45.89 -10.92 -5.58
CA LEU A 848 -45.82 -12.37 -5.36
C LEU A 848 -46.27 -12.70 -3.92
N SER A 849 -47.32 -13.50 -3.77
CA SER A 849 -47.87 -13.90 -2.48
C SER A 849 -48.39 -15.34 -2.52
N ARG A 850 -48.47 -15.97 -1.34
CA ARG A 850 -48.96 -17.35 -1.20
C ARG A 850 -50.42 -17.44 -1.62
N ARG A 851 -50.77 -18.42 -2.45
CA ARG A 851 -52.16 -18.68 -2.79
C ARG A 851 -52.76 -19.70 -1.82
N ALA A 852 -53.89 -19.35 -1.23
CA ALA A 852 -54.55 -20.18 -0.22
C ALA A 852 -55.08 -21.50 -0.81
N GLU A 853 -55.45 -21.52 -2.10
CA GLU A 853 -55.91 -22.72 -2.81
C GLU A 853 -55.51 -22.66 -4.30
N THR A 854 -54.80 -23.69 -4.78
CA THR A 854 -54.56 -23.91 -6.21
C THR A 854 -55.66 -24.83 -6.77
N THR A 855 -56.82 -24.26 -7.12
CA THR A 855 -57.89 -25.01 -7.78
C THR A 855 -57.57 -25.18 -9.26
N GLY A 856 -56.88 -26.26 -9.63
CA GLY A 856 -56.61 -26.63 -11.02
C GLY A 856 -55.18 -27.09 -11.29
N ALA A 857 -54.91 -27.49 -12.54
CA ALA A 857 -53.58 -27.87 -12.97
C ALA A 857 -52.64 -26.65 -12.93
N VAL A 858 -51.59 -26.70 -12.09
CA VAL A 858 -50.61 -25.62 -12.00
C VAL A 858 -49.68 -25.72 -13.21
N PRO A 859 -49.60 -24.70 -14.08
CA PRO A 859 -48.71 -24.76 -15.22
C PRO A 859 -47.25 -24.85 -14.75
N VAL A 860 -46.43 -25.53 -15.55
CA VAL A 860 -44.98 -25.47 -15.38
C VAL A 860 -44.47 -24.05 -15.64
N SER A 861 -43.36 -23.68 -14.98
CA SER A 861 -42.66 -22.44 -15.30
C SER A 861 -42.10 -22.49 -16.72
N PHE A 862 -41.76 -21.34 -17.32
CA PHE A 862 -41.12 -21.35 -18.65
C PHE A 862 -39.79 -22.13 -18.66
N ALA A 863 -39.04 -22.11 -17.55
CA ALA A 863 -37.81 -22.90 -17.40
C ALA A 863 -38.10 -24.41 -17.34
N GLN A 864 -39.10 -24.82 -16.55
CA GLN A 864 -39.54 -26.22 -16.49
C GLN A 864 -40.11 -26.71 -17.82
N ARG A 865 -40.84 -25.86 -18.56
CA ARG A 865 -41.41 -26.19 -19.88
C ARG A 865 -40.32 -26.61 -20.87
N ARG A 866 -39.17 -25.92 -20.88
CA ARG A 866 -38.01 -26.28 -21.72
C ARG A 866 -37.48 -27.67 -21.33
N LEU A 867 -37.23 -27.91 -20.05
CA LEU A 867 -36.65 -29.18 -19.58
C LEU A 867 -37.60 -30.36 -19.77
N TRP A 868 -38.91 -30.16 -19.56
CA TRP A 868 -39.94 -31.14 -19.89
C TRP A 868 -39.94 -31.49 -21.38
N PHE A 869 -39.88 -30.47 -22.26
CA PHE A 869 -39.85 -30.70 -23.70
C PHE A 869 -38.62 -31.53 -24.10
N MET A 870 -37.45 -31.19 -23.56
CA MET A 870 -36.23 -31.96 -23.79
C MET A 870 -36.36 -33.40 -23.28
N HIS A 871 -36.92 -33.60 -22.09
CA HIS A 871 -37.16 -34.92 -21.51
C HIS A 871 -38.15 -35.76 -22.35
N ARG A 872 -39.23 -35.14 -22.85
CA ARG A 872 -40.20 -35.80 -23.75
C ARG A 872 -39.59 -36.16 -25.09
N PHE A 873 -38.73 -35.31 -25.63
CA PHE A 873 -38.08 -35.50 -26.93
C PHE A 873 -36.96 -36.56 -26.87
N GLU A 874 -36.19 -36.61 -25.78
CA GLU A 874 -35.00 -37.46 -25.66
C GLU A 874 -35.19 -38.72 -24.81
N GLY A 875 -36.21 -38.73 -23.95
CA GLY A 875 -36.42 -39.74 -22.92
C GLY A 875 -35.58 -39.51 -21.65
N PRO A 876 -35.70 -40.39 -20.64
CA PRO A 876 -34.93 -40.30 -19.40
C PRO A 876 -33.43 -40.29 -19.64
N SER A 877 -32.76 -39.24 -19.15
CA SER A 877 -31.30 -39.08 -19.23
C SER A 877 -30.76 -38.41 -17.97
N ALA A 878 -29.48 -38.62 -17.69
CA ALA A 878 -28.78 -37.98 -16.57
C ALA A 878 -28.22 -36.59 -16.95
N THR A 879 -28.51 -36.09 -18.16
CA THR A 879 -27.90 -34.86 -18.72
C THR A 879 -28.12 -33.63 -17.83
N TYR A 880 -29.26 -33.56 -17.15
CA TYR A 880 -29.64 -32.43 -16.29
C TYR A 880 -29.72 -32.86 -14.82
N ASN A 881 -28.92 -33.83 -14.41
CA ASN A 881 -28.75 -34.13 -12.99
C ASN A 881 -27.79 -33.12 -12.34
N ILE A 882 -28.06 -32.81 -11.08
CA ILE A 882 -27.24 -32.03 -10.17
C ILE A 882 -26.78 -32.99 -9.06
N PRO A 883 -25.67 -33.72 -9.26
CA PRO A 883 -25.13 -34.63 -8.27
C PRO A 883 -24.32 -33.87 -7.19
N VAL A 884 -24.53 -34.23 -5.93
CA VAL A 884 -23.81 -33.72 -4.77
C VAL A 884 -23.31 -34.93 -3.96
N ALA A 885 -22.02 -34.98 -3.67
CA ALA A 885 -21.44 -35.99 -2.77
C ALA A 885 -20.78 -35.30 -1.57
N LEU A 886 -21.24 -35.64 -0.37
CA LEU A 886 -20.72 -35.08 0.89
C LEU A 886 -19.96 -36.17 1.64
N LYS A 887 -18.66 -35.96 1.83
CA LYS A 887 -17.85 -36.79 2.73
C LYS A 887 -18.10 -36.34 4.16
N LEU A 888 -18.53 -37.26 5.02
CA LEU A 888 -18.85 -37.04 6.42
C LEU A 888 -17.89 -37.86 7.30
N THR A 889 -17.20 -37.20 8.21
CA THR A 889 -16.22 -37.82 9.11
C THR A 889 -16.59 -37.54 10.57
N GLY A 890 -16.56 -38.58 11.41
CA GLY A 890 -16.93 -38.53 12.83
C GLY A 890 -18.16 -39.36 13.16
N GLU A 891 -18.69 -39.20 14.38
CA GLU A 891 -19.92 -39.86 14.82
C GLU A 891 -21.12 -39.34 14.01
N LEU A 892 -21.79 -40.25 13.31
CA LEU A 892 -22.97 -39.96 12.49
C LEU A 892 -24.12 -40.87 12.92
N ASP A 893 -25.32 -40.33 13.06
CA ASP A 893 -26.57 -41.10 13.16
C ASP A 893 -27.21 -41.23 11.77
N PRO A 894 -27.11 -42.40 11.10
CA PRO A 894 -27.66 -42.60 9.77
C PRO A 894 -29.17 -42.45 9.71
N ALA A 895 -29.89 -42.81 10.78
CA ALA A 895 -31.34 -42.74 10.83
C ALA A 895 -31.81 -41.28 10.97
N ALA A 896 -31.11 -40.48 11.78
CA ALA A 896 -31.35 -39.05 11.89
C ALA A 896 -31.06 -38.32 10.57
N LEU A 897 -29.99 -38.70 9.86
CA LEU A 897 -29.66 -38.13 8.55
C LEU A 897 -30.71 -38.48 7.49
N ALA A 898 -31.14 -39.74 7.42
CA ALA A 898 -32.22 -40.15 6.52
C ALA A 898 -33.53 -39.41 6.80
N ALA A 899 -33.88 -39.21 8.09
CA ALA A 899 -35.04 -38.43 8.49
C ALA A 899 -34.91 -36.95 8.10
N ALA A 900 -33.72 -36.36 8.26
CA ALA A 900 -33.45 -34.98 7.90
C ALA A 900 -33.61 -34.71 6.39
N VAL A 901 -33.12 -35.62 5.53
CA VAL A 901 -33.33 -35.50 4.07
C VAL A 901 -34.82 -35.57 3.73
N ARG A 902 -35.60 -36.46 4.38
CA ARG A 902 -37.06 -36.51 4.19
C ARG A 902 -37.76 -35.21 4.59
N ASP A 903 -37.32 -34.58 5.68
CA ASP A 903 -37.89 -33.30 6.13
C ASP A 903 -37.64 -32.18 5.11
N VAL A 904 -36.46 -32.16 4.47
CA VAL A 904 -36.12 -31.20 3.40
C VAL A 904 -36.99 -31.44 2.17
N VAL A 905 -37.17 -32.70 1.74
CA VAL A 905 -38.07 -33.04 0.62
C VAL A 905 -39.52 -32.68 0.92
N ALA A 906 -39.96 -32.83 2.18
CA ALA A 906 -41.30 -32.44 2.59
C ALA A 906 -41.51 -30.92 2.53
N ARG A 907 -40.51 -30.15 3.01
CA ARG A 907 -40.53 -28.67 3.09
C ARG A 907 -40.55 -27.99 1.72
N HIS A 908 -39.75 -28.49 0.78
CA HIS A 908 -39.58 -27.91 -0.56
C HIS A 908 -40.39 -28.66 -1.61
N GLU A 909 -41.54 -28.11 -2.00
CA GLU A 909 -42.49 -28.77 -2.91
C GLU A 909 -41.86 -29.20 -4.25
N SER A 910 -40.92 -28.41 -4.78
CA SER A 910 -40.25 -28.69 -6.06
C SER A 910 -39.54 -30.04 -6.06
N LEU A 911 -38.96 -30.47 -4.93
CA LEU A 911 -38.25 -31.76 -4.81
C LEU A 911 -39.18 -32.98 -4.87
N ARG A 912 -40.47 -32.79 -4.64
CA ARG A 912 -41.52 -33.82 -4.69
C ARG A 912 -42.58 -33.51 -5.75
N THR A 913 -42.21 -32.78 -6.80
CA THR A 913 -43.12 -32.42 -7.89
C THR A 913 -42.86 -33.29 -9.12
N LEU A 914 -43.93 -33.91 -9.62
CA LEU A 914 -43.96 -34.63 -10.89
C LEU A 914 -44.45 -33.70 -12.00
N LEU A 915 -44.00 -33.93 -13.23
CA LEU A 915 -44.52 -33.24 -14.41
C LEU A 915 -45.47 -34.16 -15.15
N VAL A 916 -46.76 -33.84 -15.12
CA VAL A 916 -47.81 -34.67 -15.73
C VAL A 916 -48.35 -33.97 -16.97
N GLU A 917 -48.76 -34.74 -17.97
CA GLU A 917 -49.43 -34.21 -19.16
C GLU A 917 -50.95 -34.23 -18.99
N ASP A 918 -51.62 -33.18 -19.45
CA ASP A 918 -53.07 -33.20 -19.61
C ASP A 918 -53.50 -33.95 -20.89
N ALA A 919 -54.81 -33.95 -21.19
CA ALA A 919 -55.36 -34.64 -22.34
C ALA A 919 -54.87 -34.08 -23.70
N ASP A 920 -54.42 -32.82 -23.73
CA ASP A 920 -53.90 -32.14 -24.92
C ASP A 920 -52.35 -32.24 -25.00
N GLY A 921 -51.74 -32.97 -24.06
CA GLY A 921 -50.31 -33.21 -24.00
C GLY A 921 -49.51 -32.04 -23.41
N MET A 922 -50.15 -31.11 -22.70
CA MET A 922 -49.50 -29.96 -22.07
C MET A 922 -49.05 -30.27 -20.64
N PRO A 923 -47.85 -29.81 -20.23
CA PRO A 923 -47.29 -30.14 -18.92
C PRO A 923 -47.86 -29.28 -17.80
N PHE A 924 -48.17 -29.92 -16.69
CA PHE A 924 -48.51 -29.27 -15.42
C PHE A 924 -47.77 -29.92 -14.25
N GLN A 925 -47.62 -29.16 -13.17
CA GLN A 925 -46.97 -29.58 -11.94
C GLN A 925 -47.95 -30.36 -11.06
N ARG A 926 -47.59 -31.57 -10.65
CA ARG A 926 -48.28 -32.36 -9.64
C ARG A 926 -47.37 -32.55 -8.44
N VAL A 927 -47.59 -31.74 -7.40
CA VAL A 927 -46.88 -31.87 -6.14
C VAL A 927 -47.40 -33.11 -5.40
N VAL A 928 -46.52 -34.08 -5.14
CA VAL A 928 -46.87 -35.32 -4.41
C VAL A 928 -47.09 -34.99 -2.93
N PRO A 929 -48.25 -35.31 -2.33
CA PRO A 929 -48.47 -35.08 -0.91
C PRO A 929 -47.45 -35.83 -0.04
N VAL A 930 -47.02 -35.22 1.07
CA VAL A 930 -45.99 -35.82 1.95
C VAL A 930 -46.39 -37.21 2.45
N GLY A 931 -47.67 -37.46 2.72
CA GLY A 931 -48.18 -38.77 3.16
C GLY A 931 -48.19 -39.86 2.07
N GLU A 932 -48.03 -39.49 0.80
CA GLU A 932 -47.95 -40.40 -0.35
C GLU A 932 -46.52 -40.50 -0.91
N LEU A 933 -45.55 -39.87 -0.23
CA LEU A 933 -44.16 -39.80 -0.67
C LEU A 933 -43.42 -41.13 -0.41
N ASP A 934 -43.12 -41.85 -1.49
CA ASP A 934 -42.27 -43.04 -1.46
C ASP A 934 -40.79 -42.64 -1.70
N PHE A 935 -40.14 -42.13 -0.65
CA PHE A 935 -38.74 -41.69 -0.69
C PHE A 935 -37.97 -42.14 0.56
N ASP A 936 -36.84 -42.81 0.36
CA ASP A 936 -35.95 -43.26 1.42
C ASP A 936 -34.47 -42.99 1.09
N VAL A 937 -33.64 -43.02 2.13
CA VAL A 937 -32.18 -42.85 2.03
C VAL A 937 -31.49 -44.13 2.51
N PRO A 938 -31.29 -45.11 1.62
CA PRO A 938 -30.68 -46.38 2.00
C PRO A 938 -29.25 -46.20 2.50
N LEU A 939 -28.92 -46.94 3.58
CA LEU A 939 -27.55 -47.10 4.07
C LEU A 939 -26.91 -48.30 3.39
N SER A 940 -25.93 -48.05 2.51
CA SER A 940 -25.21 -49.08 1.78
C SER A 940 -23.80 -49.28 2.36
N PRO A 941 -23.43 -50.49 2.83
CA PRO A 941 -22.05 -50.80 3.19
C PRO A 941 -21.22 -50.95 1.91
N ALA A 942 -20.23 -50.08 1.71
CA ALA A 942 -19.36 -50.11 0.55
C ALA A 942 -17.90 -49.95 0.98
N PRO A 943 -17.00 -50.92 0.72
CA PRO A 943 -15.57 -50.75 0.93
C PRO A 943 -15.04 -49.54 0.15
N SER A 944 -14.00 -48.85 0.66
CA SER A 944 -13.51 -47.59 0.07
C SER A 944 -13.15 -47.65 -1.42
N HIS A 945 -12.79 -48.83 -1.95
CA HIS A 945 -12.48 -49.03 -3.37
C HIS A 945 -13.73 -49.20 -4.27
N GLU A 946 -14.89 -49.53 -3.70
CA GLU A 946 -16.16 -49.68 -4.42
C GLU A 946 -17.01 -48.39 -4.39
N VAL A 947 -16.72 -47.49 -3.46
CA VAL A 947 -17.44 -46.20 -3.30
C VAL A 947 -17.47 -45.37 -4.60
N PRO A 948 -16.37 -45.20 -5.38
CA PRO A 948 -16.43 -44.42 -6.62
C PRO A 948 -17.41 -45.00 -7.66
N ALA A 949 -17.41 -46.31 -7.86
CA ALA A 949 -18.32 -46.97 -8.80
C ALA A 949 -19.78 -46.89 -8.34
N ALA A 950 -20.02 -47.05 -7.03
CA ALA A 950 -21.35 -46.91 -6.44
C ALA A 950 -21.87 -45.46 -6.50
N LEU A 951 -21.00 -44.47 -6.31
CA LEU A 951 -21.32 -43.05 -6.48
C LEU A 951 -21.71 -42.74 -7.92
N SER A 952 -20.90 -43.17 -8.91
CA SER A 952 -21.22 -42.98 -10.32
C SER A 952 -22.59 -43.57 -10.69
N ALA A 953 -22.93 -44.76 -10.19
CA ALA A 953 -24.23 -45.38 -10.45
C ALA A 953 -25.42 -44.55 -9.91
N VAL A 954 -25.25 -43.88 -8.75
CA VAL A 954 -26.27 -42.98 -8.20
C VAL A 954 -26.33 -41.67 -8.99
N MET A 955 -25.18 -41.07 -9.34
CA MET A 955 -25.08 -39.82 -10.08
C MET A 955 -25.63 -39.92 -11.51
N GLU A 956 -25.45 -41.06 -12.16
CA GLU A 956 -25.93 -41.35 -13.52
C GLU A 956 -27.38 -41.84 -13.57
N HIS A 957 -28.11 -41.80 -12.44
CA HIS A 957 -29.52 -42.20 -12.39
C HIS A 957 -30.35 -41.39 -13.40
N ARG A 958 -31.22 -42.07 -14.14
CA ARG A 958 -32.06 -41.44 -15.16
C ARG A 958 -33.47 -41.32 -14.61
N PHE A 959 -33.80 -40.13 -14.14
CA PHE A 959 -35.15 -39.83 -13.64
C PHE A 959 -36.19 -39.94 -14.75
N ASP A 960 -37.31 -40.61 -14.46
CA ASP A 960 -38.53 -40.47 -15.25
C ASP A 960 -39.41 -39.38 -14.61
N LEU A 961 -39.38 -38.16 -15.16
CA LEU A 961 -40.00 -36.99 -14.54
C LEU A 961 -41.54 -37.04 -14.51
N PHE A 962 -42.15 -38.00 -15.20
CA PHE A 962 -43.59 -38.23 -15.20
C PHE A 962 -44.05 -39.07 -14.00
N THR A 963 -43.17 -39.95 -13.51
CA THR A 963 -43.53 -40.97 -12.51
C THR A 963 -42.64 -40.98 -11.27
N GLU A 964 -41.45 -40.39 -11.34
CA GLU A 964 -40.44 -40.33 -10.29
C GLU A 964 -40.18 -38.88 -9.86
N ILE A 965 -40.11 -38.65 -8.55
CA ILE A 965 -39.75 -37.33 -8.03
C ILE A 965 -38.29 -37.00 -8.38
N PRO A 966 -37.95 -35.72 -8.60
CA PRO A 966 -36.65 -35.32 -9.15
C PRO A 966 -35.51 -35.32 -8.12
N ILE A 967 -35.48 -36.29 -7.20
CA ILE A 967 -34.45 -36.43 -6.16
C ILE A 967 -34.21 -37.90 -5.78
N ARG A 968 -32.94 -38.28 -5.60
CA ARG A 968 -32.51 -39.54 -4.97
C ARG A 968 -31.38 -39.29 -4.00
N ALA A 969 -31.32 -40.07 -2.93
CA ALA A 969 -30.23 -40.02 -1.96
C ALA A 969 -29.80 -41.43 -1.53
N THR A 970 -28.50 -41.63 -1.31
CA THR A 970 -27.93 -42.87 -0.76
C THR A 970 -26.79 -42.52 0.20
N LEU A 971 -26.77 -43.14 1.37
CA LEU A 971 -25.68 -42.99 2.34
C LEU A 971 -24.76 -44.20 2.25
N PHE A 972 -23.50 -43.98 1.92
CA PHE A 972 -22.47 -45.02 1.90
C PHE A 972 -21.68 -45.01 3.20
N ARG A 973 -21.44 -46.18 3.79
CA ARG A 973 -20.55 -46.33 4.95
C ARG A 973 -19.34 -47.19 4.57
N HIS A 974 -18.15 -46.61 4.65
CA HIS A 974 -16.90 -47.31 4.32
C HIS A 974 -15.99 -47.55 5.53
N ALA A 975 -16.15 -46.79 6.61
CA ALA A 975 -15.57 -47.06 7.92
C ALA A 975 -16.56 -46.66 9.04
N PRO A 976 -16.36 -47.04 10.31
CA PRO A 976 -17.28 -46.72 11.40
C PRO A 976 -17.59 -45.21 11.54
N GLU A 977 -16.61 -44.36 11.26
CA GLU A 977 -16.71 -42.90 11.37
C GLU A 977 -16.56 -42.21 10.01
N GLU A 978 -16.64 -42.94 8.90
CA GLU A 978 -16.50 -42.36 7.56
C GLU A 978 -17.65 -42.78 6.64
N HIS A 979 -18.42 -41.77 6.24
CA HIS A 979 -19.60 -41.90 5.42
C HIS A 979 -19.54 -40.98 4.20
N VAL A 980 -20.27 -41.32 3.14
CA VAL A 980 -20.48 -40.43 1.99
C VAL A 980 -21.96 -40.38 1.67
N LEU A 981 -22.58 -39.20 1.79
CA LEU A 981 -23.95 -38.97 1.35
C LEU A 981 -23.92 -38.57 -0.13
N ALA A 982 -24.51 -39.39 -1.00
CA ALA A 982 -24.76 -39.04 -2.39
C ALA A 982 -26.21 -38.56 -2.53
N LEU A 983 -26.39 -37.33 -3.00
CA LEU A 983 -27.68 -36.71 -3.26
C LEU A 983 -27.71 -36.26 -4.72
N VAL A 984 -28.70 -36.67 -5.48
CA VAL A 984 -28.84 -36.31 -6.90
C VAL A 984 -30.21 -35.71 -7.10
N VAL A 985 -30.24 -34.47 -7.58
CA VAL A 985 -31.48 -33.74 -7.87
C VAL A 985 -31.53 -33.44 -9.35
N HIS A 986 -32.69 -33.56 -9.99
CA HIS A 986 -32.83 -33.13 -11.39
C HIS A 986 -33.03 -31.61 -11.48
N HIS A 987 -32.43 -30.94 -12.46
CA HIS A 987 -32.46 -29.49 -12.66
C HIS A 987 -33.87 -28.90 -12.89
N ILE A 988 -34.90 -29.76 -12.96
CA ILE A 988 -36.31 -29.38 -13.03
C ILE A 988 -36.85 -28.84 -11.69
N ALA A 989 -36.20 -29.21 -10.58
CA ALA A 989 -36.64 -28.91 -9.23
C ALA A 989 -35.68 -28.02 -8.44
N ALA A 990 -34.44 -27.89 -8.90
CA ALA A 990 -33.41 -27.10 -8.24
C ALA A 990 -32.45 -26.48 -9.28
N ASP A 991 -31.78 -25.41 -8.86
CA ASP A 991 -30.69 -24.74 -9.56
C ASP A 991 -29.52 -24.45 -8.60
N GLY A 992 -28.49 -23.73 -9.06
CA GLY A 992 -27.32 -23.41 -8.23
C GLY A 992 -27.66 -22.63 -6.95
N GLU A 993 -28.57 -21.66 -7.03
CA GLU A 993 -29.01 -20.85 -5.88
C GLU A 993 -29.82 -21.67 -4.87
N SER A 994 -30.47 -22.75 -5.33
CA SER A 994 -31.19 -23.68 -4.47
C SER A 994 -30.29 -24.51 -3.57
N MET A 995 -28.98 -24.64 -3.85
CA MET A 995 -28.08 -25.53 -3.11
C MET A 995 -27.82 -25.06 -1.67
N ALA A 996 -27.59 -23.75 -1.47
CA ALA A 996 -27.35 -23.17 -0.15
C ALA A 996 -28.54 -23.34 0.82
N PRO A 997 -29.80 -23.00 0.45
CA PRO A 997 -30.94 -23.24 1.34
C PRO A 997 -31.18 -24.73 1.57
N LEU A 998 -30.95 -25.61 0.60
CA LEU A 998 -31.04 -27.07 0.81
C LEU A 998 -30.01 -27.59 1.82
N ALA A 999 -28.77 -27.14 1.75
CA ALA A 999 -27.72 -27.51 2.69
C ALA A 999 -27.99 -27.00 4.11
N ARG A 1000 -28.39 -25.73 4.24
CA ARG A 1000 -28.80 -25.14 5.53
C ARG A 1000 -29.97 -25.90 6.13
N ASP A 1001 -30.97 -26.21 5.31
CA ASP A 1001 -32.17 -26.84 5.80
C ASP A 1001 -31.89 -28.31 6.21
N LEU A 1002 -31.05 -29.03 5.45
CA LEU A 1002 -30.58 -30.37 5.82
C LEU A 1002 -29.81 -30.38 7.13
N SER A 1003 -28.91 -29.41 7.34
CA SER A 1003 -28.16 -29.27 8.60
C SER A 1003 -29.08 -29.01 9.79
N THR A 1004 -30.05 -28.11 9.62
CA THR A 1004 -31.05 -27.77 10.65
C THR A 1004 -31.92 -28.97 11.00
N ALA A 1005 -32.38 -29.72 9.99
CA ALA A 1005 -33.17 -30.92 10.21
C ALA A 1005 -32.36 -32.03 10.87
N TYR A 1006 -31.09 -32.22 10.48
CA TYR A 1006 -30.23 -33.22 11.10
C TYR A 1006 -30.00 -32.94 12.58
N ALA A 1007 -29.67 -31.70 12.94
CA ALA A 1007 -29.52 -31.30 14.34
C ALA A 1007 -30.79 -31.56 15.17
N ALA A 1008 -31.96 -31.25 14.62
CA ALA A 1008 -33.24 -31.53 15.28
C ALA A 1008 -33.50 -33.04 15.45
N ARG A 1009 -33.22 -33.84 14.42
CA ARG A 1009 -33.47 -35.28 14.43
C ARG A 1009 -32.52 -36.05 15.33
N VAL A 1010 -31.26 -35.62 15.48
CA VAL A 1010 -30.30 -36.16 16.46
C VAL A 1010 -30.82 -35.94 17.89
N GLU A 1011 -31.49 -34.82 18.15
CA GLU A 1011 -32.14 -34.52 19.44
C GLU A 1011 -33.51 -35.21 19.60
N GLY A 1012 -33.94 -36.03 18.63
CA GLY A 1012 -35.21 -36.76 18.68
C GLY A 1012 -36.46 -35.90 18.46
N ARG A 1013 -36.33 -34.69 17.90
CA ARG A 1013 -37.44 -33.76 17.63
C ARG A 1013 -37.61 -33.48 16.13
N GLU A 1014 -38.78 -32.99 15.75
CA GLU A 1014 -39.00 -32.45 14.41
C GLU A 1014 -38.33 -31.07 14.26
N PRO A 1015 -37.94 -30.66 13.03
CA PRO A 1015 -37.30 -29.37 12.85
C PRO A 1015 -38.31 -28.21 13.00
N GLY A 1016 -37.98 -27.22 13.84
CA GLY A 1016 -38.88 -26.13 14.24
C GLY A 1016 -38.77 -24.89 13.35
N TRP A 1017 -39.09 -25.03 12.07
CA TRP A 1017 -39.01 -23.95 11.08
C TRP A 1017 -40.37 -23.44 10.60
N ASP A 1018 -40.43 -22.13 10.36
CA ASP A 1018 -41.61 -21.47 9.80
C ASP A 1018 -41.94 -21.96 8.40
N ALA A 1019 -43.23 -21.95 8.08
CA ALA A 1019 -43.71 -22.28 6.74
C ALA A 1019 -43.18 -21.26 5.74
N LEU A 1020 -42.74 -21.73 4.56
CA LEU A 1020 -42.25 -20.84 3.52
C LEU A 1020 -43.35 -19.84 3.10
N PRO A 1021 -43.01 -18.55 2.94
CA PRO A 1021 -44.00 -17.51 2.63
C PRO A 1021 -44.59 -17.68 1.23
N VAL A 1022 -43.91 -18.39 0.33
CA VAL A 1022 -44.40 -18.82 -0.99
C VAL A 1022 -43.76 -20.17 -1.35
N GLN A 1023 -44.43 -20.93 -2.22
CA GLN A 1023 -43.92 -22.15 -2.85
C GLN A 1023 -43.62 -21.91 -4.33
N TYR A 1024 -42.91 -22.83 -4.97
CA TYR A 1024 -42.54 -22.69 -6.39
C TYR A 1024 -43.78 -22.62 -7.31
N THR A 1025 -44.87 -23.28 -6.93
CA THR A 1025 -46.17 -23.21 -7.61
C THR A 1025 -46.79 -21.81 -7.56
N ASP A 1026 -46.60 -21.05 -6.47
CA ASP A 1026 -47.02 -19.65 -6.38
C ASP A 1026 -46.22 -18.76 -7.36
N TYR A 1027 -44.92 -19.04 -7.47
CA TYR A 1027 -44.04 -18.34 -8.42
C TYR A 1027 -44.47 -18.57 -9.86
N THR A 1028 -44.84 -19.81 -10.25
CA THR A 1028 -45.23 -20.09 -11.64
C THR A 1028 -46.53 -19.39 -12.03
N LEU A 1029 -47.49 -19.32 -11.10
CA LEU A 1029 -48.76 -18.62 -11.30
C LEU A 1029 -48.57 -17.10 -11.36
N TRP A 1030 -47.77 -16.54 -10.45
CA TRP A 1030 -47.41 -15.12 -10.47
C TRP A 1030 -46.67 -14.72 -11.76
N GLN A 1031 -45.74 -15.57 -12.23
CA GLN A 1031 -45.00 -15.32 -13.47
C GLN A 1031 -45.94 -15.20 -14.66
N ARG A 1032 -47.00 -16.02 -14.71
CA ARG A 1032 -48.02 -15.95 -15.77
C ARG A 1032 -48.85 -14.67 -15.68
N GLU A 1033 -49.28 -14.28 -14.49
CA GLU A 1033 -50.07 -13.05 -14.31
C GLU A 1033 -49.26 -11.78 -14.60
N LEU A 1034 -48.00 -11.73 -14.17
CA LEU A 1034 -47.13 -10.58 -14.43
C LEU A 1034 -46.89 -10.38 -15.93
N LEU A 1035 -46.66 -11.49 -16.64
CA LEU A 1035 -46.31 -11.47 -18.04
C LEU A 1035 -47.53 -11.27 -18.94
N GLY A 1036 -48.70 -11.74 -18.51
CA GLY A 1036 -49.96 -11.67 -19.25
C GLY A 1036 -50.06 -12.72 -20.36
N ASP A 1037 -51.07 -12.57 -21.20
CA ASP A 1037 -51.35 -13.51 -22.29
C ASP A 1037 -50.48 -13.23 -23.52
N GLU A 1038 -49.97 -14.28 -24.17
CA GLU A 1038 -49.19 -14.17 -25.42
C GLU A 1038 -50.06 -13.66 -26.58
N ASP A 1039 -51.36 -13.93 -26.55
CA ASP A 1039 -52.31 -13.48 -27.58
C ASP A 1039 -52.79 -12.02 -27.38
N ASP A 1040 -52.46 -11.38 -26.25
CA ASP A 1040 -52.72 -9.96 -26.01
C ASP A 1040 -51.51 -9.10 -26.44
N PRO A 1041 -51.60 -8.29 -27.52
CA PRO A 1041 -50.48 -7.49 -28.02
C PRO A 1041 -49.96 -6.44 -27.03
N HIS A 1042 -50.77 -6.09 -26.02
CA HIS A 1042 -50.41 -5.10 -25.00
C HIS A 1042 -49.80 -5.72 -23.75
N SER A 1043 -49.79 -7.06 -23.64
CA SER A 1043 -49.19 -7.78 -22.52
C SER A 1043 -47.67 -7.62 -22.48
N THR A 1044 -47.08 -7.87 -21.30
CA THR A 1044 -45.63 -7.78 -21.14
C THR A 1044 -44.93 -8.87 -21.95
N VAL A 1045 -45.49 -10.08 -22.00
CA VAL A 1045 -44.92 -11.19 -22.78
C VAL A 1045 -44.96 -10.91 -24.28
N ALA A 1046 -46.06 -10.38 -24.83
CA ALA A 1046 -46.14 -10.09 -26.25
C ALA A 1046 -45.13 -9.01 -26.66
N ARG A 1047 -44.97 -7.95 -25.86
CA ARG A 1047 -43.96 -6.91 -26.12
C ARG A 1047 -42.53 -7.43 -26.02
N GLN A 1048 -42.22 -8.23 -24.99
CA GLN A 1048 -40.88 -8.79 -24.82
C GLN A 1048 -40.55 -9.81 -25.91
N SER A 1049 -41.51 -10.67 -26.27
CA SER A 1049 -41.37 -11.60 -27.38
C SER A 1049 -41.20 -10.86 -28.71
N GLY A 1050 -41.93 -9.77 -28.94
CA GLY A 1050 -41.74 -8.92 -30.12
C GLY A 1050 -40.32 -8.35 -30.22
N TYR A 1051 -39.80 -7.81 -29.12
CA TYR A 1051 -38.41 -7.36 -29.03
C TYR A 1051 -37.42 -8.48 -29.37
N TRP A 1052 -37.57 -9.67 -28.78
CA TRP A 1052 -36.65 -10.78 -29.04
C TRP A 1052 -36.75 -11.35 -30.45
N LEU A 1053 -37.95 -11.37 -31.05
CA LEU A 1053 -38.14 -11.77 -32.44
C LEU A 1053 -37.48 -10.80 -33.41
N GLU A 1054 -37.49 -9.50 -33.10
CA GLU A 1054 -36.79 -8.48 -33.87
C GLU A 1054 -35.26 -8.60 -33.69
N GLU A 1055 -34.78 -8.65 -32.45
CA GLU A 1055 -33.35 -8.71 -32.13
C GLU A 1055 -32.67 -9.99 -32.66
N LEU A 1056 -33.40 -11.12 -32.65
CA LEU A 1056 -32.88 -12.40 -33.13
C LEU A 1056 -33.23 -12.69 -34.60
N ALA A 1057 -33.85 -11.74 -35.32
CA ALA A 1057 -34.20 -11.91 -36.71
C ALA A 1057 -32.95 -12.10 -37.58
N GLY A 1058 -32.90 -13.20 -38.34
CA GLY A 1058 -31.77 -13.51 -39.21
C GLY A 1058 -30.56 -14.13 -38.51
N ALA A 1059 -30.67 -14.51 -37.24
CA ALA A 1059 -29.59 -15.22 -36.53
C ALA A 1059 -29.20 -16.53 -37.25
N PRO A 1060 -27.90 -16.79 -37.51
CA PRO A 1060 -27.44 -17.94 -38.30
C PRO A 1060 -27.69 -19.29 -37.59
N GLN A 1061 -27.95 -20.34 -38.36
CA GLN A 1061 -28.14 -21.71 -37.86
C GLN A 1061 -27.09 -22.67 -38.46
N PRO A 1062 -26.64 -23.67 -37.69
CA PRO A 1062 -25.92 -23.60 -36.42
C PRO A 1062 -24.43 -23.21 -36.60
N LEU A 1063 -23.80 -22.68 -35.54
CA LEU A 1063 -22.39 -22.25 -35.56
C LEU A 1063 -21.42 -23.38 -36.02
N PRO A 1064 -20.53 -23.14 -37.00
CA PRO A 1064 -19.58 -24.13 -37.52
C PRO A 1064 -18.32 -24.21 -36.65
N LEU A 1065 -18.47 -24.69 -35.41
CA LEU A 1065 -17.33 -24.93 -34.51
C LEU A 1065 -16.27 -25.83 -35.18
N PRO A 1066 -14.96 -25.61 -34.95
CA PRO A 1066 -13.89 -26.44 -35.50
C PRO A 1066 -13.82 -27.80 -34.80
N THR A 1067 -14.81 -28.66 -35.05
CA THR A 1067 -14.95 -29.96 -34.40
C THR A 1067 -14.04 -31.01 -35.02
N ASP A 1068 -13.30 -31.76 -34.20
CA ASP A 1068 -12.46 -32.89 -34.65
C ASP A 1068 -13.25 -34.05 -35.29
N ARG A 1069 -14.57 -34.08 -35.07
CA ARG A 1069 -15.49 -35.10 -35.59
C ARG A 1069 -16.72 -34.45 -36.18
N PRO A 1070 -17.27 -34.97 -37.30
CA PRO A 1070 -18.49 -34.42 -37.88
C PRO A 1070 -19.64 -34.53 -36.89
N ARG A 1071 -20.51 -33.50 -36.85
CA ARG A 1071 -21.69 -33.50 -35.98
C ARG A 1071 -22.61 -34.67 -36.36
N PRO A 1072 -22.85 -35.64 -35.46
CA PRO A 1072 -23.75 -36.75 -35.76
C PRO A 1072 -25.21 -36.29 -35.80
N PRO A 1073 -26.10 -36.99 -36.51
CA PRO A 1073 -27.53 -36.66 -36.57
C PRO A 1073 -28.24 -36.81 -35.21
N SER A 1074 -27.68 -37.63 -34.31
CA SER A 1074 -28.14 -37.77 -32.92
C SER A 1074 -26.99 -37.45 -31.97
N ALA A 1075 -27.20 -36.54 -31.03
CA ALA A 1075 -26.20 -36.22 -30.01
C ALA A 1075 -26.05 -37.40 -29.04
N SER A 1076 -24.82 -37.83 -28.76
CA SER A 1076 -24.54 -38.90 -27.80
C SER A 1076 -24.73 -38.48 -26.34
N ARG A 1077 -24.81 -37.16 -26.09
CA ARG A 1077 -24.91 -36.51 -24.76
C ARG A 1077 -23.76 -36.83 -23.78
N ARG A 1078 -22.72 -37.54 -24.23
CA ARG A 1078 -21.48 -37.73 -23.47
C ARG A 1078 -20.66 -36.45 -23.55
N GLY A 1079 -20.42 -35.83 -22.41
CA GLY A 1079 -19.55 -34.66 -22.25
C GLY A 1079 -18.36 -34.99 -21.36
N ASP A 1080 -17.32 -34.18 -21.46
CA ASP A 1080 -16.18 -34.18 -20.57
C ASP A 1080 -15.89 -32.71 -20.19
N GLY A 1081 -15.25 -32.50 -19.04
CA GLY A 1081 -14.94 -31.17 -18.51
C GLY A 1081 -13.44 -30.93 -18.51
N ILE A 1082 -13.01 -29.77 -19.01
CA ILE A 1082 -11.65 -29.28 -18.79
C ILE A 1082 -11.76 -28.09 -17.86
N GLU A 1083 -11.36 -28.31 -16.61
CA GLU A 1083 -11.21 -27.25 -15.63
C GLU A 1083 -9.83 -26.61 -15.80
N PHE A 1084 -9.81 -25.29 -15.83
CA PHE A 1084 -8.59 -24.51 -15.81
C PHE A 1084 -8.83 -23.28 -14.97
N ASP A 1085 -7.83 -22.91 -14.20
CA ASP A 1085 -7.88 -21.70 -13.39
C ASP A 1085 -7.56 -20.49 -14.26
N VAL A 1086 -8.30 -19.41 -14.01
CA VAL A 1086 -7.95 -18.08 -14.51
C VAL A 1086 -7.08 -17.44 -13.45
N ASP A 1087 -5.85 -17.10 -13.82
CA ASP A 1087 -4.88 -16.49 -12.90
C ASP A 1087 -5.50 -15.26 -12.20
N PRO A 1088 -5.27 -15.06 -10.87
CA PRO A 1088 -5.78 -13.91 -10.14
C PRO A 1088 -5.46 -12.57 -10.80
N GLU A 1089 -4.31 -12.43 -11.47
CA GLU A 1089 -3.92 -11.26 -12.25
C GLU A 1089 -4.82 -11.09 -13.48
N LEU A 1090 -5.10 -12.18 -14.21
CA LEU A 1090 -6.02 -12.15 -15.35
C LEU A 1090 -7.45 -11.85 -14.91
N LEU A 1091 -7.90 -12.35 -13.75
CA LEU A 1091 -9.21 -12.02 -13.18
C LEU A 1091 -9.29 -10.56 -12.73
N ALA A 1092 -8.22 -10.02 -12.13
CA ALA A 1092 -8.11 -8.61 -11.79
C ALA A 1092 -8.15 -7.73 -13.05
N ALA A 1093 -7.45 -8.12 -14.12
CA ALA A 1093 -7.49 -7.45 -15.40
C ALA A 1093 -8.90 -7.49 -16.02
N VAL A 1094 -9.61 -8.62 -15.95
CA VAL A 1094 -11.01 -8.72 -16.41
C VAL A 1094 -11.94 -7.80 -15.58
N ARG A 1095 -11.77 -7.73 -14.25
CA ARG A 1095 -12.52 -6.81 -13.37
C ARG A 1095 -12.27 -5.35 -13.70
N GLU A 1096 -11.04 -5.05 -14.02
CA GLU A 1096 -10.62 -3.72 -14.36
C GLU A 1096 -11.11 -3.31 -15.75
N VAL A 1097 -11.06 -4.20 -16.76
CA VAL A 1097 -11.70 -3.98 -18.08
C VAL A 1097 -13.21 -3.75 -17.91
N ALA A 1098 -13.87 -4.50 -17.01
CA ALA A 1098 -15.28 -4.27 -16.70
C ALA A 1098 -15.50 -2.87 -16.11
N ARG A 1099 -14.78 -2.50 -15.06
CA ARG A 1099 -14.90 -1.20 -14.38
C ARG A 1099 -14.64 -0.02 -15.32
N ARG A 1100 -13.62 -0.13 -16.18
CA ARG A 1100 -13.19 0.92 -17.11
C ARG A 1100 -14.19 1.22 -18.22
N ASN A 1101 -14.96 0.22 -18.63
CA ASN A 1101 -15.90 0.32 -19.77
C ASN A 1101 -17.37 0.42 -19.31
N GLU A 1102 -17.60 0.77 -18.04
CA GLU A 1102 -18.93 0.72 -17.41
C GLU A 1102 -19.64 -0.64 -17.59
N ALA A 1103 -18.86 -1.69 -17.81
CA ALA A 1103 -19.31 -3.04 -18.07
C ALA A 1103 -19.21 -3.88 -16.79
N THR A 1104 -19.74 -5.09 -16.85
CA THR A 1104 -19.59 -6.07 -15.77
C THR A 1104 -18.62 -7.16 -16.20
N VAL A 1105 -17.96 -7.83 -15.25
CA VAL A 1105 -17.06 -8.97 -15.53
C VAL A 1105 -17.70 -10.00 -16.46
N PRO A 1106 -18.97 -10.42 -16.28
CA PRO A 1106 -19.64 -11.32 -17.22
C PRO A 1106 -19.69 -10.81 -18.66
N MET A 1107 -19.87 -9.50 -18.89
CA MET A 1107 -19.91 -8.92 -20.24
C MET A 1107 -18.54 -9.00 -20.93
N VAL A 1108 -17.46 -8.77 -20.18
CA VAL A 1108 -16.09 -8.90 -20.69
C VAL A 1108 -15.80 -10.35 -21.08
N LEU A 1109 -16.22 -11.32 -20.25
CA LEU A 1109 -16.05 -12.74 -20.55
C LEU A 1109 -16.91 -13.20 -21.75
N GLN A 1110 -18.13 -12.68 -21.89
CA GLN A 1110 -18.99 -12.93 -23.06
C GLN A 1110 -18.36 -12.38 -24.36
N ALA A 1111 -17.81 -11.16 -24.31
CA ALA A 1111 -17.11 -10.57 -25.44
C ALA A 1111 -15.85 -11.38 -25.81
N ALA A 1112 -15.07 -11.81 -24.82
CA ALA A 1112 -13.91 -12.66 -25.04
C ALA A 1112 -14.28 -14.00 -25.71
N LEU A 1113 -15.37 -14.64 -25.27
CA LEU A 1113 -15.89 -15.86 -25.88
C LEU A 1113 -16.36 -15.62 -27.32
N ALA A 1114 -17.08 -14.53 -27.58
CA ALA A 1114 -17.53 -14.17 -28.92
C ALA A 1114 -16.35 -13.92 -29.89
N VAL A 1115 -15.33 -13.18 -29.42
CA VAL A 1115 -14.10 -12.94 -30.19
C VAL A 1115 -13.37 -14.24 -30.47
N LEU A 1116 -13.23 -15.12 -29.48
CA LEU A 1116 -12.60 -16.43 -29.66
C LEU A 1116 -13.33 -17.25 -30.72
N LEU A 1117 -14.66 -17.37 -30.62
CA LEU A 1117 -15.47 -18.12 -31.58
C LEU A 1117 -15.38 -17.51 -33.00
N SER A 1118 -15.42 -16.19 -33.13
CA SER A 1118 -15.21 -15.50 -34.42
C SER A 1118 -13.82 -15.80 -35.00
N ARG A 1119 -12.76 -15.72 -34.17
CA ARG A 1119 -11.38 -16.04 -34.59
C ARG A 1119 -11.17 -17.51 -34.97
N LEU A 1120 -11.99 -18.40 -34.44
CA LEU A 1120 -12.05 -19.82 -34.83
C LEU A 1120 -12.93 -20.06 -36.07
N GLY A 1121 -13.41 -19.02 -36.74
CA GLY A 1121 -14.19 -19.10 -37.98
C GLY A 1121 -15.66 -19.42 -37.77
N CYS A 1122 -16.21 -19.16 -36.57
CA CYS A 1122 -17.59 -19.50 -36.21
C CYS A 1122 -18.57 -18.33 -36.33
N GLY A 1123 -18.13 -17.13 -36.73
CA GLY A 1123 -18.98 -15.95 -36.93
C GLY A 1123 -18.53 -15.15 -38.15
N ASP A 1124 -19.38 -14.21 -38.59
CA ASP A 1124 -19.07 -13.27 -39.69
C ASP A 1124 -18.09 -12.16 -39.26
#